data_AF-A0A950GAY3-F1
#
_entry.id   AF-A0A950GAY3-F1
#
_cell.length_a   1.000
_cell.length_b   1.000
_cell.length_c   1.000
_cell.angle_alpha   90.00
_cell.angle_beta   90.00
_cell.angle_gamma   90.00
#
_symmetry.space_group_name_H-M   'P 1'
#
loop_
_entity.id
_entity.type
_entity.pdbx_description
1 polymer ?
#
loop_
_entity_poly.entity_id
_entity_poly.type
_entity_poly.pdbx_seq_one_letter_code
_entity_poly.pdbx_strand_id
1 'polypeptide(L)'
;MNIGEWLKSLGLEQYEAAFRENDVDAEVLPTLTAEELKDIGVSSIRHRRRLLEATAALRSNAMPAEASARVSPSAPPDLIGLPGASETTAERRPLSVMFCDLIGSTALSSRLDPEDLREVICSYQACVATTIQQFNGFIARYVGDGVLTYFGWPQAHETDAERAVRAGLAAAAAVSEIKTGAEPLQVRIGIASGLVVIGEPIGAGDSRQQTAVGETPNRAARLQSLAGPGQVIIDAATRRQIGGLFDCRELGTIELKGLPEPVPAWQVVSENRALGQFEALRSGLTPLVGREEESELLLRRWTQAKAGMGRVVLISAEPGVGKSRLTAALAERIAAEPHIRMRYFCSPHHQDSALYPVIAQMERAAGFAHGDDPATRLARLQALLAATNPSPEDVALIADLHGLPSADLAPLLDLTPQRKKEKTFEALLRQLEGLSRQHPVLMIFDDIHWIDPSSRELLDRLIERVMDWPVLLMLLFRPEFQPPWVGQPQVTLLTLARLDRRETVTIVANVAGDAVLPPEIVAEIADRTDGVPLFIEEMTKAVLEAGVQAPAALSAAPHPRLSVPPTLHASLMARLDRLGSAAREVAQAGAAIGREFGYALLASTTDLPEAPLRQALDRLADAGLVFARGTPPEASYLFKHALVQDAAYGSLLRGRRQGLHQRIVAVLEERFPDIVQAQPALLAQHCQEAGLAKQAVGYWLKAGQQALARSAMTEAVAQLRKGLDVLADLPDNPWRQQQELDLQAALGAALSATKGFSAVEVGDTFARARALAEQLDRPEYLVPLIAGQWVFHNARAEYRLSLPLSQQLEQIGAVRNDAAAQLLGYAWQGADYLWLGEFITARALLERSLADPAHRVIKGLAIDPYVTALTFLALTLAYLGYIDQARSRMDEALPEARRHVHTLAHGLAAATWLDDATSSPMVHVEELLTVVTEHLFPFF
;
A
#
# COMPACT_ATOMS: atom_id res chain seq x y z
N MET A 1 -32.29 37.22 -28.90
CA MET A 1 -32.51 35.76 -28.74
C MET A 1 -34.01 35.50 -28.64
N ASN A 2 -34.55 34.41 -29.17
CA ASN A 2 -35.95 34.04 -28.96
C ASN A 2 -36.09 33.17 -27.71
N ILE A 3 -36.84 33.64 -26.72
CA ILE A 3 -36.90 33.03 -25.38
C ILE A 3 -37.78 31.78 -25.35
N GLY A 4 -38.82 31.69 -26.18
CA GLY A 4 -39.61 30.46 -26.33
C GLY A 4 -38.76 29.30 -26.87
N GLU A 5 -37.97 29.57 -27.91
CA GLU A 5 -37.04 28.57 -28.47
C GLU A 5 -35.92 28.20 -27.49
N TRP A 6 -35.39 29.18 -26.74
CA TRP A 6 -34.39 28.92 -25.70
C TRP A 6 -34.93 28.10 -24.53
N LEU A 7 -36.10 28.44 -23.97
CA LEU A 7 -36.76 27.66 -22.92
C LEU A 7 -37.09 26.24 -23.41
N LYS A 8 -37.55 26.10 -24.65
CA LYS A 8 -37.80 24.79 -25.28
C LYS A 8 -36.51 23.96 -25.46
N SER A 9 -35.38 24.59 -25.78
CA SER A 9 -34.08 23.89 -25.83
C SER A 9 -33.65 23.34 -24.46
N LEU A 10 -34.13 23.95 -23.37
CA LEU A 10 -33.91 23.48 -22.00
C LEU A 10 -34.99 22.48 -21.53
N GLY A 11 -36.03 22.21 -22.32
CA GLY A 11 -37.20 21.43 -21.90
C GLY A 11 -37.99 22.11 -20.77
N LEU A 12 -38.14 23.43 -20.87
CA LEU A 12 -38.76 24.33 -19.90
C LEU A 12 -39.79 25.26 -20.56
N GLU A 13 -40.31 24.90 -21.74
CA GLU A 13 -41.28 25.68 -22.52
C GLU A 13 -42.57 26.03 -21.75
N GLN A 14 -42.94 25.28 -20.72
CA GLN A 14 -44.09 25.58 -19.86
C GLN A 14 -43.98 26.93 -19.12
N TYR A 15 -42.79 27.52 -19.04
CA TYR A 15 -42.56 28.84 -18.43
C TYR A 15 -42.54 29.99 -19.45
N GLU A 16 -42.72 29.73 -20.76
CA GLU A 16 -42.66 30.77 -21.80
C GLU A 16 -43.71 31.88 -21.57
N ALA A 17 -44.93 31.52 -21.18
CA ALA A 17 -45.98 32.48 -20.86
C ALA A 17 -45.56 33.39 -19.69
N ALA A 18 -45.05 32.82 -18.59
CA ALA A 18 -44.64 33.57 -17.41
C ALA A 18 -43.44 34.48 -17.67
N PHE A 19 -42.47 34.05 -18.48
CA PHE A 19 -41.34 34.90 -18.88
C PHE A 19 -41.81 36.07 -19.75
N ARG A 20 -42.76 35.83 -20.67
CA ARG A 20 -43.35 36.88 -21.53
C ARG A 20 -44.26 37.85 -20.75
N GLU A 21 -45.01 37.37 -19.78
CA GLU A 21 -45.92 38.19 -18.94
C GLU A 21 -45.17 39.08 -17.93
N ASN A 22 -43.90 38.77 -17.64
CA ASN A 22 -43.04 39.55 -16.75
C ASN A 22 -41.91 40.28 -17.51
N ASP A 23 -42.09 40.51 -18.82
CA ASP A 23 -41.15 41.22 -19.70
C ASP A 23 -39.68 40.74 -19.61
N VAL A 24 -39.46 39.46 -19.31
CA VAL A 24 -38.13 38.85 -19.32
C VAL A 24 -37.69 38.69 -20.78
N ASP A 25 -36.85 39.62 -21.24
CA ASP A 25 -36.23 39.59 -22.56
C ASP A 25 -34.79 39.05 -22.53
N ALA A 26 -34.09 39.13 -23.67
CA ALA A 26 -32.74 38.58 -23.79
C ALA A 26 -31.65 39.40 -23.07
N GLU A 27 -31.96 40.63 -22.64
CA GLU A 27 -31.06 41.51 -21.88
C GLU A 27 -31.27 41.36 -20.37
N VAL A 28 -32.52 41.11 -19.94
CA VAL A 28 -32.86 40.82 -18.53
C VAL A 28 -32.56 39.37 -18.16
N LEU A 29 -32.73 38.42 -19.09
CA LEU A 29 -32.54 36.99 -18.82
C LEU A 29 -31.16 36.65 -18.18
N PRO A 30 -30.02 37.22 -18.60
CA PRO A 30 -28.73 36.99 -17.94
C PRO A 30 -28.67 37.46 -16.49
N THR A 31 -29.45 38.46 -16.06
CA THR A 31 -29.33 39.07 -14.71
C THR A 31 -30.23 38.44 -13.65
N LEU A 32 -31.27 37.70 -14.05
CA LEU A 32 -32.24 37.08 -13.14
C LEU A 32 -31.63 36.23 -12.01
N THR A 33 -32.21 36.36 -10.82
CA THR A 33 -31.85 35.64 -9.60
C THR A 33 -32.82 34.49 -9.26
N ALA A 34 -32.45 33.68 -8.27
CA ALA A 34 -33.23 32.51 -7.85
C ALA A 34 -34.57 32.84 -7.16
N GLU A 35 -34.73 34.07 -6.65
CA GLU A 35 -35.99 34.56 -6.06
C GLU A 35 -36.85 35.25 -7.14
N GLU A 36 -36.29 36.07 -8.04
CA GLU A 36 -37.06 36.62 -9.17
C GLU A 36 -37.64 35.52 -10.07
N LEU A 37 -36.88 34.44 -10.34
CA LEU A 37 -37.39 33.27 -11.06
C LEU A 37 -38.55 32.57 -10.32
N LYS A 38 -38.58 32.63 -8.99
CA LYS A 38 -39.64 32.04 -8.16
C LYS A 38 -40.87 32.93 -8.13
N ASP A 39 -40.69 34.25 -8.13
CA ASP A 39 -41.75 35.25 -8.17
C ASP A 39 -42.49 35.22 -9.52
N ILE A 40 -41.78 35.00 -10.65
CA ILE A 40 -42.40 34.71 -11.96
C ILE A 40 -42.90 33.25 -12.09
N GLY A 41 -43.07 32.52 -10.98
CA GLY A 41 -43.77 31.23 -10.93
C GLY A 41 -42.92 29.98 -11.17
N VAL A 42 -41.59 30.05 -11.31
CA VAL A 42 -40.71 28.86 -11.40
C VAL A 42 -40.47 28.26 -10.01
N SER A 43 -41.52 27.69 -9.40
CA SER A 43 -41.45 27.13 -8.04
C SER A 43 -40.41 26.00 -7.90
N SER A 44 -40.26 25.15 -8.92
CA SER A 44 -39.33 24.02 -8.96
C SER A 44 -37.86 24.47 -8.82
N ILE A 45 -37.21 24.06 -7.71
CA ILE A 45 -35.79 24.31 -7.44
C ILE A 45 -34.90 23.77 -8.57
N ARG A 46 -35.27 22.61 -9.16
CA ARG A 46 -34.54 21.99 -10.27
C ARG A 46 -34.58 22.85 -11.52
N HIS A 47 -35.73 23.46 -11.83
CA HIS A 47 -35.89 24.30 -13.01
C HIS A 47 -35.19 25.65 -12.81
N ARG A 48 -35.26 26.24 -11.62
CA ARG A 48 -34.51 27.46 -11.28
C ARG A 48 -32.99 27.29 -11.42
N ARG A 49 -32.42 26.20 -10.88
CA ARG A 49 -30.99 25.90 -11.07
C ARG A 49 -30.63 25.77 -12.55
N ARG A 50 -31.39 24.99 -13.32
CA ARG A 50 -31.14 24.78 -14.75
C ARG A 50 -31.23 26.07 -15.58
N LEU A 51 -32.13 26.98 -15.21
CA LEU A 51 -32.21 28.32 -15.82
C LEU A 51 -30.98 29.15 -15.47
N LEU A 52 -30.62 29.27 -14.19
CA LEU A 52 -29.45 30.05 -13.74
C LEU A 52 -28.11 29.54 -14.32
N GLU A 53 -27.96 28.22 -14.45
CA GLU A 53 -26.80 27.60 -15.12
C GLU A 53 -26.77 27.96 -16.62
N ALA A 54 -27.92 27.91 -17.30
CA ALA A 54 -28.02 28.26 -18.71
C ALA A 54 -27.83 29.78 -18.97
N THR A 55 -28.26 30.66 -18.07
CA THR A 55 -28.04 32.11 -18.20
C THR A 55 -26.61 32.52 -17.86
N ALA A 56 -25.94 31.82 -16.94
CA ALA A 56 -24.50 31.96 -16.72
C ALA A 56 -23.69 31.64 -17.99
N ALA A 57 -24.06 30.57 -18.72
CA ALA A 57 -23.43 30.21 -19.99
C ALA A 57 -23.64 31.26 -21.11
N LEU A 58 -24.74 32.03 -21.07
CA LEU A 58 -24.95 33.17 -21.97
C LEU A 58 -24.02 34.34 -21.65
N ARG A 59 -23.73 34.61 -20.36
CA ARG A 59 -22.79 35.67 -19.95
C ARG A 59 -21.37 35.42 -20.48
N SER A 60 -20.91 34.17 -20.50
CA SER A 60 -19.57 33.81 -20.99
C SER A 60 -19.37 33.96 -22.51
N ASN A 61 -20.43 34.02 -23.30
CA ASN A 61 -20.36 34.12 -24.77
C ASN A 61 -20.50 35.57 -25.30
N ALA A 62 -20.54 36.57 -24.41
CA ALA A 62 -20.89 37.95 -24.74
C ALA A 62 -19.71 38.96 -24.74
N MET A 63 -18.48 38.51 -25.04
CA MET A 63 -17.33 39.40 -25.27
C MET A 63 -16.64 39.09 -26.62
N PRO A 64 -16.57 40.04 -27.58
CA PRO A 64 -15.95 39.81 -28.88
C PRO A 64 -14.41 39.92 -28.84
N ALA A 65 -13.74 39.14 -29.68
CA ALA A 65 -12.32 39.26 -29.96
C ALA A 65 -12.10 39.74 -31.41
N GLU A 66 -11.22 40.71 -31.65
CA GLU A 66 -10.64 40.91 -32.97
C GLU A 66 -9.31 41.72 -32.98
N ALA A 67 -8.55 41.53 -34.07
CA ALA A 67 -7.46 42.35 -34.60
C ALA A 67 -6.01 42.28 -34.01
N SER A 68 -5.24 41.38 -34.65
CA SER A 68 -3.99 41.71 -35.38
C SER A 68 -2.62 41.58 -34.70
N ALA A 69 -1.60 41.39 -35.55
CA ALA A 69 -0.26 40.92 -35.20
C ALA A 69 0.86 41.91 -35.63
N ARG A 70 2.02 41.76 -34.96
CA ARG A 70 3.36 42.30 -35.27
C ARG A 70 3.55 43.83 -35.26
N VAL A 71 4.38 44.30 -34.32
CA VAL A 71 5.71 44.94 -34.54
C VAL A 71 6.23 45.48 -33.18
N SER A 72 7.50 45.26 -32.86
CA SER A 72 8.21 45.87 -31.70
C SER A 72 9.05 47.07 -32.18
N PRO A 73 9.27 48.11 -31.34
CA PRO A 73 10.56 48.17 -30.61
C PRO A 73 10.58 48.93 -29.25
N SER A 74 11.52 48.54 -28.34
CA SER A 74 12.26 49.32 -27.29
C SER A 74 11.60 50.49 -26.49
N ALA A 75 11.83 50.76 -25.19
CA ALA A 75 12.58 50.22 -24.01
C ALA A 75 12.34 51.23 -22.81
N PRO A 76 12.98 51.19 -21.59
CA PRO A 76 13.62 50.17 -20.75
C PRO A 76 12.89 50.05 -19.35
N PRO A 77 13.51 49.98 -18.13
CA PRO A 77 13.30 48.82 -17.24
C PRO A 77 12.71 49.07 -15.82
N ASP A 78 12.42 47.94 -15.14
CA ASP A 78 12.26 47.70 -13.69
C ASP A 78 11.18 48.42 -12.86
N LEU A 79 10.33 47.61 -12.21
CA LEU A 79 10.17 47.59 -10.75
C LEU A 79 9.49 46.29 -10.27
N ILE A 80 10.32 45.36 -9.76
CA ILE A 80 10.02 44.27 -8.80
C ILE A 80 8.62 43.63 -8.88
N GLY A 81 8.51 42.52 -9.62
CA GLY A 81 7.34 41.63 -9.55
C GLY A 81 7.39 40.72 -8.32
N LEU A 82 6.36 40.78 -7.48
CA LEU A 82 6.05 39.70 -6.52
C LEU A 82 5.60 38.44 -7.29
N PRO A 83 6.02 37.22 -6.91
CA PRO A 83 5.54 36.00 -7.56
C PRO A 83 4.01 35.86 -7.41
N GLY A 84 3.32 35.65 -8.52
CA GLY A 84 1.87 35.49 -8.54
C GLY A 84 1.40 34.28 -7.72
N ALA A 85 0.26 34.42 -7.04
CA ALA A 85 -0.38 33.33 -6.32
C ALA A 85 -0.84 32.24 -7.30
N SER A 86 -0.27 31.04 -7.17
CA SER A 86 -0.79 29.83 -7.81
C SER A 86 -2.17 29.50 -7.22
N GLU A 87 -3.10 29.05 -8.05
CA GLU A 87 -4.40 28.53 -7.63
C GLU A 87 -4.19 27.38 -6.64
N THR A 88 -4.57 27.59 -5.38
CA THR A 88 -4.32 26.64 -4.29
C THR A 88 -5.42 25.59 -4.23
N THR A 89 -5.20 24.48 -4.92
CA THR A 89 -6.05 23.27 -4.80
C THR A 89 -6.10 22.78 -3.35
N ALA A 90 -7.25 22.26 -2.93
CA ALA A 90 -7.43 21.81 -1.55
C ALA A 90 -6.40 20.75 -1.12
N GLU A 91 -5.92 20.81 0.13
CA GLU A 91 -4.92 19.88 0.67
C GLU A 91 -5.14 19.55 2.16
N ARG A 92 -4.68 18.36 2.60
CA ARG A 92 -4.72 17.92 4.01
C ARG A 92 -3.37 18.17 4.66
N ARG A 93 -3.36 19.01 5.70
CA ARG A 93 -2.14 19.37 6.43
C ARG A 93 -2.39 19.53 7.93
N PRO A 94 -1.37 19.40 8.79
CA PRO A 94 -1.45 19.91 10.15
C PRO A 94 -1.53 21.44 10.11
N LEU A 95 -2.45 22.03 10.87
CA LEU A 95 -2.49 23.47 11.17
C LEU A 95 -2.56 23.70 12.68
N SER A 96 -2.13 24.89 13.10
CA SER A 96 -2.59 25.49 14.35
C SER A 96 -3.62 26.57 14.02
N VAL A 97 -4.84 26.41 14.54
CA VAL A 97 -5.98 27.30 14.28
C VAL A 97 -6.24 28.13 15.53
N MET A 98 -6.26 29.45 15.39
CA MET A 98 -6.56 30.39 16.46
C MET A 98 -7.87 31.13 16.17
N PHE A 99 -8.74 31.18 17.19
CA PHE A 99 -9.97 31.98 17.20
C PHE A 99 -9.85 33.05 18.29
N CYS A 100 -10.01 34.32 17.91
CA CYS A 100 -10.07 35.47 18.82
C CYS A 100 -11.49 36.05 18.81
N ASP A 101 -11.98 36.53 19.95
CA ASP A 101 -13.36 37.03 20.10
C ASP A 101 -13.43 38.14 21.16
N LEU A 102 -14.19 39.21 20.87
CA LEU A 102 -14.25 40.41 21.72
C LEU A 102 -15.25 40.21 22.88
N ILE A 103 -14.82 40.46 24.10
CA ILE A 103 -15.66 40.27 25.28
C ILE A 103 -16.57 41.47 25.48
N GLY A 104 -17.86 41.19 25.65
CA GLY A 104 -18.87 42.22 25.95
C GLY A 104 -19.33 43.02 24.74
N SER A 105 -19.03 42.61 23.50
CA SER A 105 -19.51 43.25 22.27
C SER A 105 -21.03 43.48 22.24
N THR A 106 -21.83 42.52 22.71
CA THR A 106 -23.29 42.64 22.83
C THR A 106 -23.73 43.64 23.92
N ALA A 107 -22.91 43.86 24.94
CA ALA A 107 -23.16 44.89 25.96
C ALA A 107 -22.75 46.27 25.42
N LEU A 108 -21.64 46.37 24.69
CA LEU A 108 -21.21 47.58 23.98
C LEU A 108 -22.26 48.00 22.94
N SER A 109 -22.82 47.07 22.17
CA SER A 109 -23.89 47.35 21.19
C SER A 109 -25.23 47.79 21.80
N SER A 110 -25.37 47.74 23.13
CA SER A 110 -26.53 48.26 23.86
C SER A 110 -26.28 49.63 24.51
N ARG A 111 -25.03 50.14 24.43
CA ARG A 111 -24.57 51.35 25.13
C ARG A 111 -23.92 52.39 24.20
N LEU A 112 -23.35 51.95 23.08
CA LEU A 112 -22.73 52.78 22.04
C LEU A 112 -23.68 52.93 20.85
N ASP A 113 -23.53 54.03 20.11
CA ASP A 113 -24.16 54.18 18.81
C ASP A 113 -23.60 53.14 17.80
N PRO A 114 -24.37 52.67 16.80
CA PRO A 114 -23.85 51.78 15.77
C PRO A 114 -22.60 52.29 15.02
N GLU A 115 -22.41 53.61 14.87
CA GLU A 115 -21.20 54.18 14.28
C GLU A 115 -20.00 54.04 15.23
N ASP A 116 -20.15 54.45 16.50
CA ASP A 116 -19.12 54.27 17.55
C ASP A 116 -18.73 52.79 17.72
N LEU A 117 -19.71 51.89 17.76
CA LEU A 117 -19.50 50.44 17.86
C LEU A 117 -18.70 49.91 16.68
N ARG A 118 -18.97 50.41 15.47
CA ARG A 118 -18.23 50.03 14.26
C ARG A 118 -16.79 50.50 14.33
N GLU A 119 -16.51 51.72 14.78
CA GLU A 119 -15.13 52.19 14.98
C GLU A 119 -14.38 51.34 16.02
N VAL A 120 -15.04 50.94 17.11
CA VAL A 120 -14.47 50.03 18.12
C VAL A 120 -14.14 48.66 17.53
N ILE A 121 -15.08 48.04 16.80
CA ILE A 121 -14.86 46.72 16.17
C ILE A 121 -13.75 46.80 15.11
N CYS A 122 -13.73 47.84 14.25
CA CYS A 122 -12.67 48.03 13.27
C CYS A 122 -11.31 48.25 13.92
N SER A 123 -11.24 49.02 15.02
CA SER A 123 -9.99 49.25 15.77
C SER A 123 -9.44 47.95 16.40
N TYR A 124 -10.33 47.14 17.00
CA TYR A 124 -10.00 45.81 17.51
C TYR A 124 -9.53 44.86 16.39
N GLN A 125 -10.29 44.76 15.28
CA GLN A 125 -9.94 43.89 14.16
C GLN A 125 -8.61 44.28 13.53
N ALA A 126 -8.32 45.58 13.38
CA ALA A 126 -7.05 46.07 12.87
C ALA A 126 -5.86 45.73 13.81
N CYS A 127 -6.04 45.92 15.13
CA CYS A 127 -5.06 45.54 16.14
C CYS A 127 -4.72 44.05 16.07
N VAL A 128 -5.74 43.19 16.14
CA VAL A 128 -5.58 41.73 16.04
C VAL A 128 -4.95 41.32 14.70
N ALA A 129 -5.39 41.93 13.58
CA ALA A 129 -4.83 41.63 12.26
C ALA A 129 -3.34 41.97 12.14
N THR A 130 -2.94 43.16 12.61
CA THR A 130 -1.53 43.59 12.62
C THR A 130 -0.68 42.67 13.50
N THR A 131 -1.15 42.33 14.70
CA THR A 131 -0.43 41.41 15.59
C THR A 131 -0.27 40.03 14.96
N ILE A 132 -1.32 39.46 14.35
CA ILE A 132 -1.24 38.11 13.76
C ILE A 132 -0.31 38.07 12.55
N GLN A 133 -0.31 39.11 11.73
CA GLN A 133 0.61 39.23 10.59
C GLN A 133 2.09 39.26 11.01
N GLN A 134 2.42 39.88 12.16
CA GLN A 134 3.79 39.89 12.71
C GLN A 134 4.34 38.50 13.03
N PHE A 135 3.48 37.51 13.29
CA PHE A 135 3.87 36.12 13.57
C PHE A 135 3.73 35.18 12.35
N ASN A 136 3.48 35.73 11.16
CA ASN A 136 3.13 35.02 9.91
C ASN A 136 1.82 34.20 10.00
N GLY A 137 0.84 34.63 10.80
CA GLY A 137 -0.49 34.02 10.78
C GLY A 137 -1.33 34.52 9.60
N PHE A 138 -2.05 33.60 8.94
CA PHE A 138 -2.97 33.92 7.86
C PHE A 138 -4.38 34.17 8.40
N ILE A 139 -4.95 35.35 8.11
CA ILE A 139 -6.32 35.70 8.50
C ILE A 139 -7.29 35.05 7.53
N ALA A 140 -8.03 34.05 7.99
CA ALA A 140 -8.90 33.24 7.14
C ALA A 140 -10.27 33.88 6.91
N ARG A 141 -10.86 34.46 7.98
CA ARG A 141 -12.09 35.25 7.92
C ARG A 141 -12.34 36.03 9.22
N TYR A 142 -13.15 37.07 9.09
CA TYR A 142 -13.82 37.74 10.19
C TYR A 142 -15.21 37.10 10.38
N VAL A 143 -15.63 36.91 11.64
CA VAL A 143 -16.91 36.27 12.01
C VAL A 143 -17.58 37.15 13.05
N GLY A 144 -18.28 38.20 12.59
CA GLY A 144 -18.76 39.26 13.47
C GLY A 144 -17.59 40.02 14.09
N ASP A 145 -17.55 40.07 15.41
CA ASP A 145 -16.42 40.54 16.23
C ASP A 145 -15.34 39.47 16.49
N GLY A 146 -15.51 38.27 15.94
CA GLY A 146 -14.49 37.21 15.97
C GLY A 146 -13.50 37.27 14.80
N VAL A 147 -12.28 36.77 15.01
CA VAL A 147 -11.23 36.63 13.98
C VAL A 147 -10.72 35.18 13.96
N LEU A 148 -10.88 34.49 12.83
CA LEU A 148 -10.37 33.14 12.61
C LEU A 148 -9.07 33.18 11.81
N THR A 149 -8.01 32.57 12.33
CA THR A 149 -6.68 32.61 11.73
C THR A 149 -5.98 31.25 11.74
N TYR A 150 -5.13 31.02 10.74
CA TYR A 150 -4.39 29.79 10.53
C TYR A 150 -2.88 30.07 10.61
N PHE A 151 -2.17 29.26 11.38
CA PHE A 151 -0.72 29.20 11.41
C PHE A 151 -0.28 27.89 10.77
N GLY A 152 0.69 27.99 9.86
CA GLY A 152 1.06 26.92 8.95
C GLY A 152 0.28 26.93 7.63
N TRP A 153 -0.20 28.09 7.16
CA TRP A 153 -0.76 28.28 5.82
C TRP A 153 -0.45 29.71 5.33
N PRO A 154 -0.12 29.96 4.05
CA PRO A 154 0.11 29.00 2.97
C PRO A 154 1.39 28.18 3.11
N GLN A 155 2.38 28.68 3.87
CA GLN A 155 3.63 28.00 4.15
C GLN A 155 3.57 27.32 5.53
N ALA A 156 4.19 26.14 5.67
CA ALA A 156 4.36 25.48 6.96
C ALA A 156 5.59 26.05 7.69
N HIS A 157 5.52 26.19 9.02
CA HIS A 157 6.68 26.44 9.85
C HIS A 157 6.74 25.44 11.02
N GLU A 158 7.95 25.04 11.37
CA GLU A 158 8.21 24.09 12.47
C GLU A 158 7.67 24.60 13.83
N THR A 159 7.44 25.92 13.93
CA THR A 159 6.97 26.65 15.10
C THR A 159 5.52 27.16 14.99
N ASP A 160 4.68 26.60 14.10
CA ASP A 160 3.31 27.12 13.87
C ASP A 160 2.43 27.19 15.14
N ALA A 161 2.53 26.21 16.04
CA ALA A 161 1.82 26.24 17.32
C ALA A 161 2.37 27.30 18.28
N GLU A 162 3.70 27.46 18.33
CA GLU A 162 4.37 28.51 19.13
C GLU A 162 4.00 29.90 18.62
N ARG A 163 4.00 30.10 17.29
CA ARG A 163 3.59 31.35 16.63
C ARG A 163 2.14 31.69 16.92
N ALA A 164 1.24 30.70 16.86
CA ALA A 164 -0.17 30.89 17.24
C ALA A 164 -0.30 31.34 18.70
N VAL A 165 0.42 30.70 19.63
CA VAL A 165 0.35 31.05 21.07
C VAL A 165 0.98 32.42 21.35
N ARG A 166 2.14 32.75 20.75
CA ARG A 166 2.73 34.11 20.85
C ARG A 166 1.80 35.18 20.28
N ALA A 167 1.22 34.94 19.10
CA ALA A 167 0.25 35.85 18.49
C ALA A 167 -0.99 36.03 19.38
N GLY A 168 -1.47 34.96 20.02
CA GLY A 168 -2.55 35.02 21.00
C GLY A 168 -2.21 35.89 22.21
N LEU A 169 -1.06 35.65 22.87
CA LEU A 169 -0.63 36.43 24.03
C LEU A 169 -0.39 37.91 23.66
N ALA A 170 0.26 38.16 22.53
CA ALA A 170 0.50 39.51 22.02
C ALA A 170 -0.81 40.23 21.67
N ALA A 171 -1.79 39.54 21.06
CA ALA A 171 -3.09 40.12 20.74
C ALA A 171 -3.90 40.42 22.01
N ALA A 172 -3.84 39.53 23.02
CA ALA A 172 -4.47 39.76 24.32
C ALA A 172 -3.91 41.00 25.03
N ALA A 173 -2.59 41.20 24.98
CA ALA A 173 -1.95 42.40 25.51
C ALA A 173 -2.33 43.66 24.70
N ALA A 174 -2.15 43.63 23.37
CA ALA A 174 -2.37 44.80 22.51
C ALA A 174 -3.83 45.30 22.52
N VAL A 175 -4.81 44.39 22.55
CA VAL A 175 -6.23 44.76 22.64
C VAL A 175 -6.54 45.49 23.96
N SER A 176 -5.88 45.12 25.07
CA SER A 176 -6.08 45.76 26.38
C SER A 176 -5.55 47.21 26.46
N GLU A 177 -4.69 47.61 25.52
CA GLU A 177 -4.17 48.99 25.41
C GLU A 177 -5.08 49.92 24.58
N ILE A 178 -6.09 49.38 23.88
CA ILE A 178 -7.05 50.16 23.11
C ILE A 178 -7.93 50.98 24.06
N LYS A 179 -7.72 52.29 24.08
CA LYS A 179 -8.47 53.24 24.92
C LYS A 179 -9.81 53.62 24.30
N THR A 180 -10.81 52.79 24.53
CA THR A 180 -12.22 53.20 24.42
C THR A 180 -12.62 54.07 25.61
N GLY A 181 -13.51 55.05 25.40
CA GLY A 181 -13.93 55.99 26.46
C GLY A 181 -14.69 55.32 27.63
N ALA A 182 -15.15 54.09 27.44
CA ALA A 182 -15.57 53.16 28.47
C ALA A 182 -14.64 51.93 28.43
N GLU A 183 -14.24 51.45 29.62
CA GLU A 183 -13.53 50.20 29.99
C GLU A 183 -12.54 49.55 28.98
N PRO A 184 -11.33 49.13 29.40
CA PRO A 184 -10.34 48.55 28.48
C PRO A 184 -10.90 47.30 27.79
N LEU A 185 -10.75 47.25 26.46
CA LEU A 185 -11.23 46.12 25.66
C LEU A 185 -10.51 44.83 26.07
N GLN A 186 -11.24 43.72 26.08
CA GLN A 186 -10.70 42.41 26.44
C GLN A 186 -11.09 41.38 25.39
N VAL A 187 -10.13 40.54 25.00
CA VAL A 187 -10.30 39.45 24.04
C VAL A 187 -10.15 38.11 24.76
N ARG A 188 -10.85 37.10 24.27
CA ARG A 188 -10.69 35.69 24.67
C ARG A 188 -10.22 34.88 23.46
N ILE A 189 -9.26 33.98 23.68
CA ILE A 189 -8.51 33.34 22.60
C ILE A 189 -8.44 31.83 22.83
N GLY A 190 -8.72 31.07 21.77
CA GLY A 190 -8.67 29.61 21.75
C GLY A 190 -7.84 29.10 20.60
N ILE A 191 -6.92 28.18 20.88
CA ILE A 191 -5.99 27.61 19.90
C ILE A 191 -6.06 26.08 19.94
N ALA A 192 -6.17 25.46 18.78
CA ALA A 192 -6.11 24.01 18.63
C ALA A 192 -5.20 23.63 17.46
N SER A 193 -4.45 22.53 17.59
CA SER A 193 -3.52 22.07 16.56
C SER A 193 -3.91 20.67 16.07
N GLY A 194 -4.00 20.46 14.76
CA GLY A 194 -4.43 19.16 14.23
C GLY A 194 -4.55 19.11 12.71
N LEU A 195 -4.80 17.91 12.18
CA LEU A 195 -4.99 17.70 10.75
C LEU A 195 -6.32 18.30 10.28
N VAL A 196 -6.24 19.16 9.25
CA VAL A 196 -7.40 19.78 8.59
C VAL A 196 -7.23 19.69 7.07
N VAL A 197 -8.32 19.88 6.34
CA VAL A 197 -8.32 20.09 4.90
C VAL A 197 -8.57 21.56 4.62
N ILE A 198 -7.65 22.26 3.96
CA ILE A 198 -7.85 23.66 3.53
C ILE A 198 -8.25 23.67 2.06
N GLY A 199 -9.21 24.50 1.69
CA GLY A 199 -9.54 24.79 0.30
C GLY A 199 -10.66 25.83 0.17
N GLU A 200 -11.06 26.10 -1.06
CA GLU A 200 -12.30 26.85 -1.33
C GLU A 200 -13.53 25.97 -1.05
N PRO A 201 -14.55 26.48 -0.33
CA PRO A 201 -15.81 25.78 -0.21
C PRO A 201 -16.56 25.79 -1.55
N ILE A 202 -17.12 24.64 -1.95
CA ILE A 202 -17.99 24.56 -3.12
C ILE A 202 -19.34 25.25 -2.78
N GLY A 203 -19.43 26.55 -3.07
CA GLY A 203 -20.63 27.36 -2.85
C GLY A 203 -20.38 28.84 -3.13
N ALA A 204 -21.23 29.45 -3.96
CA ALA A 204 -21.03 30.82 -4.45
C ALA A 204 -21.06 31.88 -3.34
N GLY A 205 -20.07 32.77 -3.34
CA GLY A 205 -19.99 33.95 -2.46
C GLY A 205 -18.64 34.64 -2.61
N ASP A 206 -18.61 35.83 -3.21
CA ASP A 206 -17.40 36.51 -3.70
C ASP A 206 -16.56 37.14 -2.56
N SER A 207 -15.93 36.29 -1.76
CA SER A 207 -14.93 36.69 -0.77
C SER A 207 -13.85 35.61 -0.63
N ARG A 208 -12.59 36.03 -0.53
CA ARG A 208 -11.38 35.18 -0.54
C ARG A 208 -11.20 34.35 0.75
N GLN A 209 -12.24 33.66 1.21
CA GLN A 209 -12.30 32.97 2.50
C GLN A 209 -11.95 31.49 2.38
N GLN A 210 -10.65 31.17 2.39
CA GLN A 210 -10.22 29.78 2.43
C GLN A 210 -10.61 29.12 3.77
N THR A 211 -11.34 28.02 3.66
CA THR A 211 -11.94 27.36 4.83
C THR A 211 -11.17 26.08 5.16
N ALA A 212 -10.65 26.02 6.38
CA ALA A 212 -10.18 24.78 6.97
C ALA A 212 -11.39 23.95 7.43
N VAL A 213 -11.46 22.70 6.98
CA VAL A 213 -12.49 21.71 7.32
C VAL A 213 -11.83 20.60 8.15
N GLY A 214 -12.41 20.30 9.32
CA GLY A 214 -11.92 19.30 10.26
C GLY A 214 -12.45 19.56 11.68
N GLU A 215 -11.98 18.77 12.65
CA GLU A 215 -12.32 19.03 14.06
C GLU A 215 -11.59 20.25 14.63
N THR A 216 -10.35 20.53 14.17
CA THR A 216 -9.47 21.55 14.75
C THR A 216 -10.09 22.95 14.82
N PRO A 217 -10.74 23.50 13.77
CA PRO A 217 -11.36 24.83 13.84
C PRO A 217 -12.55 24.87 14.82
N ASN A 218 -13.35 23.80 14.85
CA ASN A 218 -14.46 23.66 15.80
C ASN A 218 -13.95 23.56 17.24
N ARG A 219 -12.80 22.90 17.46
CA ARG A 219 -12.13 22.79 18.76
C ARG A 219 -11.58 24.14 19.21
N ALA A 220 -10.89 24.89 18.34
CA ALA A 220 -10.36 26.22 18.63
C ALA A 220 -11.46 27.21 19.07
N ALA A 221 -12.57 27.31 18.32
CA ALA A 221 -13.71 28.17 18.66
C ALA A 221 -14.36 27.80 20.01
N ARG A 222 -14.43 26.51 20.34
CA ARG A 222 -14.97 26.05 21.63
C ARG A 222 -14.03 26.34 22.81
N LEU A 223 -12.71 26.22 22.62
CA LEU A 223 -11.73 26.65 23.63
C LEU A 223 -11.76 28.16 23.87
N GLN A 224 -11.91 28.95 22.79
CA GLN A 224 -12.09 30.40 22.87
C GLN A 224 -13.34 30.76 23.69
N SER A 225 -14.44 30.00 23.52
CA SER A 225 -15.67 30.20 24.30
C SER A 225 -15.50 29.95 25.81
N LEU A 226 -14.53 29.11 26.20
CA LEU A 226 -14.17 28.81 27.59
C LEU A 226 -13.15 29.80 28.19
N ALA A 227 -12.44 30.55 27.34
CA ALA A 227 -11.39 31.45 27.79
C ALA A 227 -11.99 32.68 28.50
N GLY A 228 -11.48 32.96 29.70
CA GLY A 228 -11.77 34.19 30.44
C GLY A 228 -11.08 35.41 29.81
N PRO A 229 -11.28 36.61 30.38
CA PRO A 229 -10.76 37.82 29.78
C PRO A 229 -9.23 37.90 29.75
N GLY A 230 -8.68 38.20 28.57
CA GLY A 230 -7.25 38.23 28.30
C GLY A 230 -6.59 36.84 28.28
N GLN A 231 -7.35 35.75 28.33
CA GLN A 231 -6.80 34.39 28.41
C GLN A 231 -6.65 33.74 27.03
N VAL A 232 -5.57 32.96 26.90
CA VAL A 232 -5.32 32.05 25.78
C VAL A 232 -5.49 30.62 26.30
N ILE A 233 -6.47 29.87 25.78
CA ILE A 233 -6.67 28.45 26.08
C ILE A 233 -6.25 27.57 24.91
N ILE A 234 -5.57 26.46 25.20
CA ILE A 234 -5.03 25.52 24.21
C ILE A 234 -5.47 24.06 24.47
N ASP A 235 -5.53 23.25 23.41
CA ASP A 235 -5.75 21.79 23.53
C ASP A 235 -4.45 21.01 23.80
N ALA A 236 -4.60 19.69 24.00
CA ALA A 236 -3.48 18.77 24.22
C ALA A 236 -2.51 18.63 23.04
N ALA A 237 -2.96 18.90 21.82
CA ALA A 237 -2.10 18.83 20.65
C ALA A 237 -1.20 20.08 20.56
N THR A 238 -1.77 21.27 20.71
CA THR A 238 -1.03 22.53 20.86
C THR A 238 -0.10 22.46 22.09
N ARG A 239 -0.60 21.99 23.25
CA ARG A 239 0.19 21.85 24.50
C ARG A 239 1.42 20.96 24.32
N ARG A 240 1.32 19.87 23.55
CA ARG A 240 2.47 19.01 23.22
C ARG A 240 3.43 19.68 22.24
N GLN A 241 2.91 20.40 21.24
CA GLN A 241 3.72 21.05 20.21
C GLN A 241 4.53 22.24 20.74
N ILE A 242 4.02 22.99 21.74
CA ILE A 242 4.74 24.13 22.34
C ILE A 242 5.72 23.76 23.47
N GLY A 243 5.77 22.48 23.89
CA GLY A 243 6.76 21.98 24.85
C GLY A 243 6.86 22.77 26.16
N GLY A 244 8.08 23.16 26.57
CA GLY A 244 8.34 23.98 27.77
C GLY A 244 8.44 25.49 27.51
N LEU A 245 8.12 25.95 26.29
CA LEU A 245 8.34 27.34 25.85
C LEU A 245 7.38 28.37 26.49
N PHE A 246 6.32 27.90 27.15
CA PHE A 246 5.32 28.73 27.81
C PHE A 246 4.88 28.11 29.13
N ASP A 247 4.69 28.94 30.14
CA ASP A 247 4.08 28.52 31.41
C ASP A 247 2.59 28.23 31.16
N CYS A 248 2.19 26.98 31.36
CA CYS A 248 0.84 26.51 31.09
C CYS A 248 0.18 25.99 32.37
N ARG A 249 -0.94 26.58 32.77
CA ARG A 249 -1.78 26.12 33.87
C ARG A 249 -2.82 25.14 33.34
N GLU A 250 -2.89 23.95 33.94
CA GLU A 250 -3.91 22.96 33.59
C GLU A 250 -5.31 23.37 34.08
N LEU A 251 -6.32 23.16 33.25
CA LEU A 251 -7.74 23.43 33.53
C LEU A 251 -8.58 22.15 33.70
N GLY A 252 -7.95 20.97 33.56
CA GLY A 252 -8.59 19.66 33.61
C GLY A 252 -9.31 19.29 32.32
N THR A 253 -10.10 18.21 32.37
CA THR A 253 -10.94 17.73 31.26
C THR A 253 -12.29 18.46 31.23
N ILE A 254 -12.62 19.07 30.09
CA ILE A 254 -13.82 19.89 29.91
C ILE A 254 -14.72 19.25 28.83
N GLU A 255 -16.02 19.15 29.10
CA GLU A 255 -17.00 18.71 28.11
C GLU A 255 -17.25 19.80 27.06
N LEU A 256 -16.92 19.50 25.80
CA LEU A 256 -17.18 20.40 24.67
C LEU A 256 -18.43 19.95 23.92
N LYS A 257 -19.52 20.71 24.06
CA LYS A 257 -20.84 20.44 23.41
C LYS A 257 -20.71 19.94 21.97
N GLY A 258 -21.09 18.69 21.72
CA GLY A 258 -21.02 18.06 20.40
C GLY A 258 -19.63 17.53 20.01
N LEU A 259 -18.83 17.10 20.99
CA LEU A 259 -17.79 16.08 20.86
C LEU A 259 -18.18 14.91 21.78
N PRO A 260 -17.80 13.66 21.46
CA PRO A 260 -18.26 12.48 22.21
C PRO A 260 -17.56 12.29 23.56
N GLU A 261 -16.42 12.93 23.80
CA GLU A 261 -15.59 12.73 25.00
C GLU A 261 -15.14 14.08 25.61
N PRO A 262 -14.96 14.17 26.95
CA PRO A 262 -14.33 15.32 27.60
C PRO A 262 -12.87 15.48 27.16
N VAL A 263 -12.41 16.72 26.94
CA VAL A 263 -11.05 16.99 26.43
C VAL A 263 -10.23 17.82 27.41
N PRO A 264 -8.95 17.49 27.66
CA PRO A 264 -8.10 18.27 28.54
C PRO A 264 -7.68 19.60 27.89
N ALA A 265 -7.64 20.66 28.69
CA ALA A 265 -7.30 22.02 28.26
C ALA A 265 -6.30 22.70 29.22
N TRP A 266 -5.53 23.66 28.69
CA TRP A 266 -4.58 24.46 29.46
C TRP A 266 -4.75 25.94 29.16
N GLN A 267 -4.62 26.78 30.19
CA GLN A 267 -4.43 28.22 30.04
C GLN A 267 -2.93 28.51 29.88
N VAL A 268 -2.56 29.29 28.87
CA VAL A 268 -1.19 29.84 28.74
C VAL A 268 -1.09 31.11 29.58
N VAL A 269 -0.04 31.19 30.41
CA VAL A 269 0.16 32.25 31.41
C VAL A 269 1.24 33.24 30.97
N SER A 270 2.40 32.75 30.51
CA SER A 270 3.54 33.58 30.12
C SER A 270 4.47 32.88 29.15
N GLU A 271 5.21 33.66 28.35
CA GLU A 271 6.34 33.14 27.57
C GLU A 271 7.57 32.88 28.45
N ASN A 272 8.18 31.71 28.29
CA ASN A 272 9.42 31.36 28.97
C ASN A 272 10.61 31.92 28.16
N ARG A 273 11.17 33.04 28.61
CA ARG A 273 12.01 33.96 27.80
C ARG A 273 13.44 33.49 27.46
N ALA A 274 13.77 32.21 27.63
CA ALA A 274 15.17 31.75 27.61
C ALA A 274 15.74 31.36 26.24
N LEU A 275 14.92 30.93 25.26
CA LEU A 275 15.42 30.08 24.18
C LEU A 275 15.43 30.69 22.77
N GLY A 276 16.66 30.71 22.24
CA GLY A 276 17.05 30.99 20.87
C GLY A 276 18.56 31.28 20.86
N GLN A 277 19.28 31.11 19.74
CA GLN A 277 18.74 31.38 18.40
C GLN A 277 19.82 30.82 17.26
N PHE A 278 19.51 30.50 15.94
CA PHE A 278 20.23 29.90 14.71
C PHE A 278 21.44 30.71 14.17
N GLU A 279 22.45 30.20 13.41
CA GLU A 279 22.51 29.53 12.08
C GLU A 279 23.91 28.87 11.90
N ALA A 280 24.08 28.05 10.83
CA ALA A 280 25.32 27.72 10.10
C ALA A 280 25.87 26.25 10.12
N LEU A 281 25.64 25.55 9.00
CA LEU A 281 26.52 24.69 8.15
C LEU A 281 26.16 23.20 7.92
N ARG A 282 26.78 22.59 6.89
CA ARG A 282 26.28 21.41 6.17
C ARG A 282 27.28 20.23 6.16
N SER A 283 26.72 19.03 5.94
CA SER A 283 27.19 17.97 5.01
C SER A 283 27.82 16.68 5.60
N GLY A 284 27.54 15.55 4.93
CA GLY A 284 28.21 14.25 5.15
C GLY A 284 27.26 13.07 5.42
N LEU A 285 27.63 11.87 4.93
CA LEU A 285 27.09 10.62 5.48
C LEU A 285 27.81 10.30 6.78
N THR A 286 27.05 9.98 7.82
CA THR A 286 27.52 9.83 9.19
C THR A 286 28.37 8.56 9.39
N PRO A 287 29.45 8.65 10.20
CA PRO A 287 30.08 7.48 10.83
C PRO A 287 29.05 6.64 11.59
N LEU A 288 29.29 5.33 11.69
CA LEU A 288 28.54 4.48 12.61
C LEU A 288 28.95 4.87 14.06
N VAL A 289 27.98 5.03 14.95
CA VAL A 289 28.16 5.45 16.35
C VAL A 289 27.37 4.51 17.25
N GLY A 290 27.96 4.09 18.38
CA GLY A 290 27.25 3.35 19.43
C GLY A 290 26.83 1.94 18.99
N ARG A 291 27.69 1.29 18.21
CA ARG A 291 27.41 -0.02 17.56
C ARG A 291 28.64 -0.92 17.50
N GLU A 292 29.62 -0.68 18.36
CA GLU A 292 30.91 -1.36 18.37
C GLU A 292 30.72 -2.86 18.66
N GLU A 293 29.94 -3.22 19.69
CA GLU A 293 29.66 -4.60 20.06
C GLU A 293 28.90 -5.38 18.97
N GLU A 294 27.88 -4.77 18.37
CA GLU A 294 27.11 -5.37 17.27
C GLU A 294 27.98 -5.54 16.02
N SER A 295 28.82 -4.55 15.71
CA SER A 295 29.72 -4.62 14.55
C SER A 295 30.79 -5.70 14.74
N GLU A 296 31.33 -5.85 15.95
CA GLU A 296 32.24 -6.95 16.27
C GLU A 296 31.54 -8.31 16.23
N LEU A 297 30.31 -8.42 16.73
CA LEU A 297 29.53 -9.66 16.64
C LEU A 297 29.34 -10.08 15.17
N LEU A 298 28.99 -9.13 14.30
CA LEU A 298 28.86 -9.37 12.87
C LEU A 298 30.19 -9.78 12.22
N LEU A 299 31.31 -9.14 12.56
CA LEU A 299 32.65 -9.53 12.09
C LEU A 299 33.08 -10.92 12.60
N ARG A 300 32.74 -11.28 13.84
CA ARG A 300 32.96 -12.63 14.39
C ARG A 300 32.14 -13.68 13.63
N ARG A 301 30.87 -13.39 13.31
CA ARG A 301 30.00 -14.26 12.50
C ARG A 301 30.48 -14.37 11.05
N TRP A 302 30.95 -13.28 10.46
CA TRP A 302 31.58 -13.27 9.13
C TRP A 302 32.84 -14.14 9.08
N THR A 303 33.72 -14.00 10.09
CA THR A 303 34.93 -14.84 10.20
C THR A 303 34.60 -16.33 10.32
N GLN A 304 33.54 -16.68 11.04
CA GLN A 304 33.04 -18.06 11.14
C GLN A 304 32.48 -18.57 9.80
N ALA A 305 31.66 -17.76 9.11
CA ALA A 305 31.15 -18.09 7.78
C ALA A 305 32.28 -18.32 6.77
N LYS A 306 33.30 -17.44 6.72
CA LYS A 306 34.48 -17.64 5.87
C LYS A 306 35.24 -18.95 6.14
N ALA A 307 35.18 -19.47 7.37
CA ALA A 307 35.78 -20.75 7.75
C ALA A 307 34.91 -21.98 7.39
N GLY A 308 33.85 -21.80 6.60
CA GLY A 308 32.90 -22.85 6.22
C GLY A 308 31.79 -23.13 7.25
N MET A 309 31.78 -22.41 8.38
CA MET A 309 30.74 -22.55 9.40
C MET A 309 29.66 -21.49 9.18
N GLY A 310 28.66 -21.79 8.36
CA GLY A 310 27.63 -20.82 8.00
C GLY A 310 26.90 -20.26 9.23
N ARG A 311 26.46 -19.00 9.10
CA ARG A 311 25.85 -18.24 10.19
C ARG A 311 24.64 -17.47 9.73
N VAL A 312 23.61 -17.46 10.58
CA VAL A 312 22.41 -16.65 10.43
C VAL A 312 22.39 -15.61 11.53
N VAL A 313 22.19 -14.34 11.17
CA VAL A 313 22.00 -13.25 12.12
C VAL A 313 20.63 -12.62 11.89
N LEU A 314 19.76 -12.79 12.86
CA LEU A 314 18.44 -12.18 12.92
C LEU A 314 18.59 -10.80 13.57
N ILE A 315 18.32 -9.72 12.83
CA ILE A 315 18.44 -8.34 13.32
C ILE A 315 17.04 -7.74 13.51
N SER A 316 16.61 -7.67 14.77
CA SER A 316 15.39 -6.97 15.17
C SER A 316 15.71 -5.51 15.52
N ALA A 317 14.97 -4.56 14.95
CA ALA A 317 15.00 -3.18 15.42
C ALA A 317 13.77 -2.40 14.96
N GLU A 318 13.43 -1.32 15.65
CA GLU A 318 12.42 -0.37 15.19
C GLU A 318 12.84 0.29 13.84
N PRO A 319 11.90 0.92 13.11
CA PRO A 319 12.22 1.77 11.96
C PRO A 319 13.21 2.89 12.34
N GLY A 320 14.21 3.14 11.51
CA GLY A 320 15.17 4.23 11.72
C GLY A 320 16.30 3.97 12.74
N VAL A 321 16.27 2.87 13.51
CA VAL A 321 17.28 2.54 14.55
C VAL A 321 18.69 2.22 14.00
N GLY A 322 18.84 2.12 12.68
CA GLY A 322 20.15 2.03 12.01
C GLY A 322 20.50 0.68 11.38
N LYS A 323 19.56 -0.27 11.27
CA LYS A 323 19.77 -1.61 10.65
C LYS A 323 20.58 -1.54 9.35
N SER A 324 20.17 -0.72 8.40
CA SER A 324 20.82 -0.57 7.10
C SER A 324 22.20 0.12 7.16
N ARG A 325 22.48 0.94 8.19
CA ARG A 325 23.81 1.54 8.40
C ARG A 325 24.78 0.55 9.03
N LEU A 326 24.30 -0.31 9.93
CA LEU A 326 25.08 -1.42 10.51
C LEU A 326 25.49 -2.44 9.43
N THR A 327 24.57 -2.82 8.52
CA THR A 327 24.92 -3.71 7.40
C THR A 327 25.84 -3.05 6.38
N ALA A 328 25.69 -1.75 6.13
CA ALA A 328 26.65 -0.98 5.33
C ALA A 328 28.04 -0.94 5.99
N ALA A 329 28.13 -0.71 7.31
CA ALA A 329 29.39 -0.68 8.03
C ALA A 329 30.11 -2.04 8.06
N LEU A 330 29.36 -3.16 8.15
CA LEU A 330 29.93 -4.49 7.94
C LEU A 330 30.53 -4.59 6.53
N ALA A 331 29.74 -4.24 5.50
CA ALA A 331 30.18 -4.29 4.11
C ALA A 331 31.40 -3.40 3.82
N GLU A 332 31.49 -2.22 4.44
CA GLU A 332 32.65 -1.31 4.40
C GLU A 332 33.89 -1.98 5.01
N ARG A 333 33.76 -2.63 6.17
CA ARG A 333 34.90 -3.29 6.86
C ARG A 333 35.41 -4.54 6.14
N ILE A 334 34.55 -5.28 5.42
CA ILE A 334 34.93 -6.48 4.65
C ILE A 334 35.21 -6.19 3.17
N ALA A 335 35.18 -4.92 2.73
CA ALA A 335 35.30 -4.54 1.32
C ALA A 335 36.63 -4.95 0.66
N ALA A 336 37.69 -5.13 1.45
CA ALA A 336 39.00 -5.60 0.98
C ALA A 336 39.08 -7.13 0.81
N GLU A 337 38.07 -7.89 1.23
CA GLU A 337 38.04 -9.34 1.15
C GLU A 337 37.20 -9.83 -0.04
N PRO A 338 37.63 -10.87 -0.79
CA PRO A 338 36.85 -11.41 -1.90
C PRO A 338 35.60 -12.13 -1.38
N HIS A 339 34.42 -11.58 -1.70
CA HIS A 339 33.13 -12.13 -1.30
C HIS A 339 32.03 -11.80 -2.31
N ILE A 340 30.97 -12.62 -2.33
CA ILE A 340 29.75 -12.33 -3.10
C ILE A 340 28.74 -11.65 -2.18
N ARG A 341 28.13 -10.55 -2.62
CA ARG A 341 27.14 -9.82 -1.82
C ARG A 341 25.77 -9.81 -2.50
N MET A 342 24.77 -10.39 -1.85
CA MET A 342 23.39 -10.47 -2.34
C MET A 342 22.47 -9.66 -1.41
N ARG A 343 21.60 -8.81 -2.00
CA ARG A 343 20.63 -7.99 -1.25
C ARG A 343 19.22 -8.19 -1.77
N TYR A 344 18.36 -8.66 -0.88
CA TYR A 344 16.95 -8.95 -1.08
C TYR A 344 16.13 -7.90 -0.33
N PHE A 345 15.00 -7.47 -0.90
CA PHE A 345 14.13 -6.47 -0.28
C PHE A 345 12.70 -7.00 -0.31
N CYS A 346 12.12 -7.17 0.87
CA CYS A 346 10.70 -7.49 0.99
C CYS A 346 9.88 -6.20 0.85
N SER A 347 8.64 -6.31 0.37
CA SER A 347 7.81 -5.14 0.02
C SER A 347 6.38 -5.35 0.49
N PRO A 348 5.75 -4.37 1.16
CA PRO A 348 4.37 -4.50 1.63
C PRO A 348 3.38 -4.72 0.47
N HIS A 349 3.73 -4.30 -0.75
CA HIS A 349 2.95 -4.50 -1.97
C HIS A 349 3.13 -5.89 -2.62
N HIS A 350 4.06 -6.72 -2.14
CA HIS A 350 4.41 -8.00 -2.77
C HIS A 350 4.35 -9.18 -1.79
N GLN A 351 3.65 -9.02 -0.67
CA GLN A 351 3.48 -10.07 0.36
C GLN A 351 2.77 -11.33 -0.15
N ASP A 352 1.99 -11.23 -1.23
CA ASP A 352 1.35 -12.37 -1.89
C ASP A 352 1.97 -12.66 -3.27
N SER A 353 3.16 -12.14 -3.56
CA SER A 353 3.85 -12.36 -4.84
C SER A 353 4.98 -13.36 -4.64
N ALA A 354 4.72 -14.62 -4.98
CA ALA A 354 5.63 -15.74 -4.74
C ALA A 354 7.06 -15.50 -5.26
N LEU A 355 8.04 -15.71 -4.38
CA LEU A 355 9.47 -15.53 -4.63
C LEU A 355 9.89 -14.10 -5.05
N TYR A 356 9.05 -13.08 -4.83
CA TYR A 356 9.32 -11.69 -5.21
C TYR A 356 10.74 -11.17 -4.86
N PRO A 357 11.23 -11.22 -3.61
CA PRO A 357 12.54 -10.69 -3.27
C PRO A 357 13.67 -11.42 -4.00
N VAL A 358 13.51 -12.72 -4.28
CA VAL A 358 14.48 -13.55 -5.02
C VAL A 358 14.49 -13.17 -6.49
N ILE A 359 13.32 -13.14 -7.14
CA ILE A 359 13.14 -12.70 -8.52
C ILE A 359 13.76 -11.31 -8.69
N ALA A 360 13.35 -10.33 -7.89
CA ALA A 360 13.86 -8.96 -7.96
C ALA A 360 15.38 -8.84 -7.68
N GLN A 361 15.98 -9.75 -6.91
CA GLN A 361 17.43 -9.79 -6.74
C GLN A 361 18.13 -10.37 -7.98
N MET A 362 17.58 -11.42 -8.59
CA MET A 362 18.14 -12.07 -9.78
C MET A 362 18.00 -11.19 -11.03
N GLU A 363 16.87 -10.50 -11.24
CA GLU A 363 16.69 -9.57 -12.37
C GLU A 363 17.69 -8.40 -12.30
N ARG A 364 17.94 -7.86 -11.08
CA ARG A 364 18.95 -6.81 -10.87
C ARG A 364 20.39 -7.34 -11.01
N ALA A 365 20.64 -8.60 -10.68
CA ALA A 365 21.96 -9.23 -10.85
C ALA A 365 22.27 -9.59 -12.31
N ALA A 366 21.25 -10.01 -13.07
CA ALA A 366 21.34 -10.23 -14.52
C ALA A 366 21.30 -8.93 -15.33
N GLY A 367 20.96 -7.80 -14.69
CA GLY A 367 20.87 -6.49 -15.33
C GLY A 367 19.76 -6.44 -16.39
N PHE A 368 18.56 -6.93 -16.07
CA PHE A 368 17.41 -6.80 -16.97
C PHE A 368 17.03 -5.32 -17.15
N ALA A 369 16.89 -4.90 -18.39
CA ALA A 369 16.48 -3.57 -18.79
C ALA A 369 15.01 -3.57 -19.27
N HIS A 370 14.36 -2.42 -19.18
CA HIS A 370 12.99 -2.28 -19.66
C HIS A 370 12.96 -2.25 -21.19
N GLY A 371 12.28 -3.23 -21.80
CA GLY A 371 12.23 -3.41 -23.26
C GLY A 371 13.16 -4.50 -23.81
N ASP A 372 13.94 -5.19 -22.96
CA ASP A 372 14.64 -6.42 -23.37
C ASP A 372 13.63 -7.49 -23.79
N ASP A 373 13.82 -8.08 -24.97
CA ASP A 373 13.02 -9.22 -25.42
C ASP A 373 13.28 -10.48 -24.56
N PRO A 374 12.37 -11.48 -24.56
CA PRO A 374 12.52 -12.68 -23.74
C PRO A 374 13.80 -13.49 -24.00
N ALA A 375 14.34 -13.49 -25.22
CA ALA A 375 15.57 -14.22 -25.54
C ALA A 375 16.80 -13.46 -25.00
N THR A 376 16.82 -12.12 -25.10
CA THR A 376 17.84 -11.28 -24.45
C THR A 376 17.84 -11.45 -22.92
N ARG A 377 16.66 -11.46 -22.29
CA ARG A 377 16.54 -11.73 -20.83
C ARG A 377 17.03 -13.13 -20.48
N LEU A 378 16.67 -14.16 -21.26
CA LEU A 378 17.14 -15.53 -21.06
C LEU A 378 18.67 -15.63 -21.17
N ALA A 379 19.27 -14.98 -22.16
CA ALA A 379 20.73 -14.98 -22.36
C ALA A 379 21.47 -14.30 -21.18
N ARG A 380 20.96 -13.18 -20.66
CA ARG A 380 21.54 -12.53 -19.46
C ARG A 380 21.37 -13.39 -18.21
N LEU A 381 20.24 -14.06 -18.05
CA LEU A 381 20.01 -15.01 -16.94
C LEU A 381 20.97 -16.21 -17.05
N GLN A 382 21.14 -16.79 -18.23
CA GLN A 382 22.11 -17.85 -18.48
C GLN A 382 23.54 -17.40 -18.14
N ALA A 383 23.95 -16.19 -18.54
CA ALA A 383 25.26 -15.64 -18.21
C ALA A 383 25.47 -15.43 -16.70
N LEU A 384 24.44 -14.97 -15.97
CA LEU A 384 24.47 -14.88 -14.50
C LEU A 384 24.62 -16.27 -13.85
N LEU A 385 23.87 -17.26 -14.33
CA LEU A 385 23.85 -18.60 -13.74
C LEU A 385 25.10 -19.41 -14.08
N ALA A 386 25.72 -19.19 -15.24
CA ALA A 386 26.86 -19.96 -15.75
C ALA A 386 28.05 -20.07 -14.79
N ALA A 387 28.22 -19.14 -13.86
CA ALA A 387 29.27 -19.15 -12.84
C ALA A 387 29.33 -20.49 -12.05
N THR A 388 28.21 -21.16 -11.83
CA THR A 388 28.11 -22.42 -11.06
C THR A 388 28.08 -23.68 -11.92
N ASN A 389 28.08 -23.53 -13.26
CA ASN A 389 27.85 -24.60 -14.23
C ASN A 389 26.58 -25.43 -13.93
N PRO A 390 25.39 -24.79 -13.88
CA PRO A 390 24.12 -25.43 -13.56
C PRO A 390 23.69 -26.44 -14.63
N SER A 391 22.78 -27.35 -14.30
CA SER A 391 22.20 -28.25 -15.31
C SER A 391 21.20 -27.50 -16.22
N PRO A 392 20.92 -28.00 -17.43
CA PRO A 392 19.91 -27.40 -18.32
C PRO A 392 18.51 -27.33 -17.67
N GLU A 393 18.17 -28.31 -16.82
CA GLU A 393 16.92 -28.33 -16.06
C GLU A 393 16.85 -27.18 -15.05
N ASP A 394 17.95 -26.88 -14.35
CA ASP A 394 18.02 -25.77 -13.38
C ASP A 394 17.83 -24.41 -14.04
N VAL A 395 18.51 -24.21 -15.18
CA VAL A 395 18.35 -23.00 -16.00
C VAL A 395 16.91 -22.89 -16.49
N ALA A 396 16.28 -24.00 -16.89
CA ALA A 396 14.89 -23.99 -17.34
C ALA A 396 13.90 -23.63 -16.21
N LEU A 397 14.09 -24.19 -15.02
CA LEU A 397 13.27 -23.95 -13.83
C LEU A 397 13.38 -22.51 -13.32
N ILE A 398 14.59 -21.94 -13.35
CA ILE A 398 14.83 -20.54 -12.98
C ILE A 398 14.32 -19.59 -14.06
N ALA A 399 14.47 -19.92 -15.36
CA ALA A 399 13.90 -19.14 -16.44
C ALA A 399 12.35 -19.09 -16.37
N ASP A 400 11.71 -20.22 -16.09
CA ASP A 400 10.26 -20.31 -15.89
C ASP A 400 9.76 -19.47 -14.70
N LEU A 401 10.54 -19.41 -13.61
CA LEU A 401 10.27 -18.53 -12.46
C LEU A 401 10.22 -17.04 -12.89
N HIS A 402 11.08 -16.63 -13.82
CA HIS A 402 11.07 -15.29 -14.43
C HIS A 402 10.02 -15.12 -15.55
N GLY A 403 9.23 -16.16 -15.87
CA GLY A 403 8.27 -16.15 -16.97
C GLY A 403 8.91 -16.17 -18.36
N LEU A 404 10.17 -16.62 -18.47
CA LEU A 404 10.91 -16.68 -19.73
C LEU A 404 10.70 -18.04 -20.42
N PRO A 405 10.67 -18.09 -21.76
CA PRO A 405 10.51 -19.34 -22.51
C PRO A 405 11.72 -20.25 -22.29
N SER A 406 11.49 -21.46 -21.76
CA SER A 406 12.55 -22.41 -21.41
C SER A 406 12.36 -23.83 -21.96
N ALA A 407 11.34 -24.05 -22.78
CA ALA A 407 10.98 -25.37 -23.32
C ALA A 407 12.12 -26.05 -24.12
N ASP A 408 12.95 -25.26 -24.80
CA ASP A 408 14.10 -25.76 -25.57
C ASP A 408 15.29 -26.22 -24.69
N LEU A 409 15.27 -25.90 -23.38
CA LEU A 409 16.33 -26.25 -22.43
C LEU A 409 16.03 -27.55 -21.69
N ALA A 410 14.77 -27.74 -21.26
CA ALA A 410 14.28 -28.97 -20.64
C ALA A 410 12.73 -29.06 -20.72
N PRO A 411 12.16 -30.26 -20.90
CA PRO A 411 10.72 -30.45 -20.88
C PRO A 411 10.16 -30.39 -19.44
N LEU A 412 9.78 -29.18 -18.99
CA LEU A 412 9.16 -28.98 -17.68
C LEU A 412 7.66 -29.34 -17.61
N LEU A 413 7.05 -29.68 -18.74
CA LEU A 413 5.60 -29.90 -18.86
C LEU A 413 5.09 -31.16 -18.16
N ASP A 414 5.97 -32.15 -17.94
CA ASP A 414 5.62 -33.42 -17.28
C ASP A 414 5.65 -33.34 -15.74
N LEU A 415 6.13 -32.22 -15.18
CA LEU A 415 6.19 -32.01 -13.74
C LEU A 415 4.85 -31.51 -13.20
N THR A 416 4.37 -32.13 -12.12
CA THR A 416 3.29 -31.54 -11.33
C THR A 416 3.73 -30.14 -10.82
N PRO A 417 2.83 -29.15 -10.73
CA PRO A 417 3.18 -27.81 -10.28
C PRO A 417 3.90 -27.77 -8.90
N GLN A 418 3.53 -28.66 -7.96
CA GLN A 418 4.20 -28.80 -6.67
C GLN A 418 5.63 -29.33 -6.79
N ARG A 419 5.84 -30.40 -7.58
CA ARG A 419 7.18 -30.95 -7.86
C ARG A 419 8.07 -29.95 -8.60
N LYS A 420 7.47 -29.12 -9.47
CA LYS A 420 8.15 -28.03 -10.16
C LYS A 420 8.65 -26.98 -9.15
N LYS A 421 7.80 -26.53 -8.21
CA LYS A 421 8.19 -25.63 -7.11
C LYS A 421 9.36 -26.19 -6.29
N GLU A 422 9.29 -27.45 -5.87
CA GLU A 422 10.39 -28.14 -5.17
C GLU A 422 11.70 -28.12 -5.97
N LYS A 423 11.65 -28.54 -7.24
CA LYS A 423 12.84 -28.54 -8.10
C LYS A 423 13.40 -27.13 -8.32
N THR A 424 12.56 -26.10 -8.46
CA THR A 424 12.99 -24.70 -8.51
C THR A 424 13.69 -24.28 -7.21
N PHE A 425 13.17 -24.65 -6.04
CA PHE A 425 13.82 -24.37 -4.76
C PHE A 425 15.18 -25.07 -4.66
N GLU A 426 15.27 -26.35 -5.06
CA GLU A 426 16.53 -27.09 -5.12
C GLU A 426 17.53 -26.51 -6.13
N ALA A 427 17.07 -25.98 -7.25
CA ALA A 427 17.92 -25.28 -8.23
C ALA A 427 18.48 -23.96 -7.66
N LEU A 428 17.65 -23.16 -6.98
CA LEU A 428 18.08 -21.94 -6.30
C LEU A 428 19.07 -22.23 -5.16
N LEU A 429 18.85 -23.28 -4.38
CA LEU A 429 19.75 -23.71 -3.30
C LEU A 429 21.08 -24.22 -3.86
N ARG A 430 21.08 -25.02 -4.93
CA ARG A 430 22.32 -25.47 -5.60
C ARG A 430 23.07 -24.32 -6.27
N GLN A 431 22.37 -23.30 -6.78
CA GLN A 431 23.00 -22.08 -7.27
C GLN A 431 23.75 -21.34 -6.15
N LEU A 432 23.12 -21.17 -4.99
CA LEU A 432 23.77 -20.54 -3.84
C LEU A 432 24.95 -21.37 -3.31
N GLU A 433 24.79 -22.69 -3.21
CA GLU A 433 25.86 -23.60 -2.80
C GLU A 433 27.07 -23.48 -3.75
N GLY A 434 26.84 -23.56 -5.06
CA GLY A 434 27.89 -23.44 -6.07
C GLY A 434 28.65 -22.10 -6.01
N LEU A 435 27.94 -21.00 -5.76
CA LEU A 435 28.56 -19.68 -5.54
C LEU A 435 29.37 -19.63 -4.24
N SER A 436 28.84 -20.20 -3.15
CA SER A 436 29.52 -20.23 -1.85
C SER A 436 30.84 -21.02 -1.89
N ARG A 437 30.91 -22.08 -2.70
CA ARG A 437 32.15 -22.86 -2.92
C ARG A 437 33.26 -22.07 -3.63
N GLN A 438 32.93 -20.96 -4.30
CA GLN A 438 33.91 -20.10 -4.98
C GLN A 438 34.38 -18.95 -4.07
N HIS A 439 33.41 -18.25 -3.46
CA HIS A 439 33.66 -17.14 -2.56
C HIS A 439 32.62 -17.12 -1.43
N PRO A 440 33.02 -16.75 -0.20
CA PRO A 440 32.07 -16.56 0.89
C PRO A 440 30.95 -15.58 0.51
N VAL A 441 29.71 -15.91 0.89
CA VAL A 441 28.52 -15.13 0.49
C VAL A 441 27.97 -14.35 1.67
N LEU A 442 27.81 -13.04 1.49
CA LEU A 442 27.03 -12.17 2.38
C LEU A 442 25.64 -11.97 1.79
N MET A 443 24.64 -12.61 2.37
CA MET A 443 23.23 -12.47 1.99
C MET A 443 22.52 -11.56 2.99
N ILE A 444 21.79 -10.54 2.51
CA ILE A 444 21.06 -9.61 3.36
C ILE A 444 19.61 -9.51 2.85
N PHE A 445 18.65 -9.91 3.67
CA PHE A 445 17.23 -9.66 3.43
C PHE A 445 16.77 -8.49 4.28
N ASP A 446 16.36 -7.40 3.62
CA ASP A 446 15.77 -6.23 4.26
C ASP A 446 14.25 -6.41 4.46
N ASP A 447 13.77 -5.92 5.59
CA ASP A 447 12.35 -5.85 5.97
C ASP A 447 11.53 -7.17 5.87
N ILE A 448 12.07 -8.32 6.32
CA ILE A 448 11.46 -9.67 6.17
C ILE A 448 10.08 -9.89 6.82
N HIS A 449 9.56 -8.90 7.53
CA HIS A 449 8.19 -8.90 8.04
C HIS A 449 7.13 -8.74 6.94
N TRP A 450 7.55 -8.37 5.72
CA TRP A 450 6.74 -8.36 4.50
C TRP A 450 7.17 -9.45 3.49
N ILE A 451 7.81 -10.53 3.95
CA ILE A 451 8.21 -11.64 3.07
C ILE A 451 6.99 -12.43 2.58
N ASP A 452 7.00 -12.84 1.32
CA ASP A 452 5.96 -13.73 0.78
C ASP A 452 6.11 -15.18 1.30
N PRO A 453 5.02 -15.97 1.35
CA PRO A 453 5.04 -17.34 1.84
C PRO A 453 6.09 -18.24 1.15
N SER A 454 6.20 -18.18 -0.19
CA SER A 454 7.15 -19.00 -0.93
C SER A 454 8.62 -18.62 -0.65
N SER A 455 8.93 -17.34 -0.52
CA SER A 455 10.27 -16.89 -0.09
C SER A 455 10.58 -17.28 1.35
N ARG A 456 9.58 -17.27 2.24
CA ARG A 456 9.74 -17.76 3.61
C ARG A 456 10.08 -19.25 3.64
N GLU A 457 9.34 -20.07 2.90
CA GLU A 457 9.62 -21.51 2.79
C GLU A 457 11.03 -21.78 2.20
N LEU A 458 11.48 -20.96 1.24
CA LEU A 458 12.85 -21.05 0.74
C LEU A 458 13.89 -20.64 1.80
N LEU A 459 13.60 -19.62 2.62
CA LEU A 459 14.45 -19.26 3.76
C LEU A 459 14.50 -20.35 4.84
N ASP A 460 13.38 -21.03 5.12
CA ASP A 460 13.33 -22.16 6.05
C ASP A 460 14.31 -23.25 5.60
N ARG A 461 14.21 -23.72 4.34
CA ARG A 461 15.13 -24.71 3.75
C ARG A 461 16.58 -24.23 3.67
N LEU A 462 16.79 -22.93 3.42
CA LEU A 462 18.13 -22.34 3.40
C LEU A 462 18.79 -22.39 4.78
N ILE A 463 18.07 -21.97 5.83
CA ILE A 463 18.60 -21.86 7.19
C ILE A 463 18.98 -23.24 7.76
N GLU A 464 18.26 -24.30 7.38
CA GLU A 464 18.61 -25.68 7.72
C GLU A 464 19.94 -26.11 7.08
N ARG A 465 20.18 -25.76 5.80
CA ARG A 465 21.37 -26.19 5.03
C ARG A 465 22.58 -25.28 5.17
N VAL A 466 22.39 -24.03 5.58
CA VAL A 466 23.46 -23.01 5.57
C VAL A 466 24.66 -23.37 6.43
N MET A 467 24.51 -24.26 7.43
CA MET A 467 25.55 -24.61 8.40
C MET A 467 26.89 -25.03 7.77
N ASP A 468 26.82 -25.78 6.66
CA ASP A 468 27.98 -26.36 5.97
C ASP A 468 28.49 -25.49 4.80
N TRP A 469 27.88 -24.32 4.58
CA TRP A 469 28.23 -23.40 3.49
C TRP A 469 28.89 -22.13 4.03
N PRO A 470 29.87 -21.54 3.33
CA PRO A 470 30.52 -20.30 3.77
C PRO A 470 29.64 -19.07 3.50
N VAL A 471 28.51 -19.01 4.20
CA VAL A 471 27.44 -18.01 4.02
C VAL A 471 27.16 -17.31 5.35
N LEU A 472 27.12 -15.98 5.31
CA LEU A 472 26.55 -15.14 6.35
C LEU A 472 25.19 -14.62 5.86
N LEU A 473 24.12 -15.18 6.41
CA LEU A 473 22.75 -14.75 6.14
C LEU A 473 22.29 -13.75 7.20
N MET A 474 21.91 -12.55 6.79
CA MET A 474 21.41 -11.48 7.65
C MET A 474 19.95 -11.21 7.33
N LEU A 475 19.05 -11.39 8.31
CA LEU A 475 17.61 -11.17 8.16
C LEU A 475 17.17 -9.99 9.02
N LEU A 476 16.72 -8.90 8.39
CA LEU A 476 16.37 -7.65 9.08
C LEU A 476 14.84 -7.54 9.22
N PHE A 477 14.37 -7.28 10.43
CA PHE A 477 12.93 -7.18 10.73
C PHE A 477 12.61 -6.12 11.79
N ARG A 478 11.31 -5.91 12.01
CA ARG A 478 10.77 -5.08 13.10
C ARG A 478 10.31 -5.98 14.26
N PRO A 479 10.25 -5.49 15.51
CA PRO A 479 10.02 -6.33 16.70
C PRO A 479 8.70 -7.12 16.72
N GLU A 480 7.71 -6.73 15.91
CA GLU A 480 6.40 -7.40 15.83
C GLU A 480 6.45 -8.72 15.05
N PHE A 481 7.48 -8.92 14.21
CA PHE A 481 7.68 -10.18 13.50
C PHE A 481 8.37 -11.21 14.39
N GLN A 482 7.76 -12.39 14.50
CA GLN A 482 8.28 -13.53 15.26
C GLN A 482 9.02 -14.50 14.32
N PRO A 483 10.37 -14.45 14.24
CA PRO A 483 11.15 -15.38 13.42
C PRO A 483 11.08 -16.81 13.99
N PRO A 484 10.71 -17.83 13.21
CA PRO A 484 10.58 -19.21 13.69
C PRO A 484 11.94 -19.88 13.98
N TRP A 485 13.05 -19.31 13.49
CA TRP A 485 14.39 -19.89 13.54
C TRP A 485 15.14 -19.66 14.87
N VAL A 486 14.52 -18.96 15.84
CA VAL A 486 15.16 -18.67 17.14
C VAL A 486 15.38 -19.97 17.91
N GLY A 487 16.62 -20.17 18.38
CA GLY A 487 17.03 -21.36 19.14
C GLY A 487 17.86 -22.37 18.34
N GLN A 488 17.97 -22.23 17.02
CA GLN A 488 18.87 -23.08 16.22
C GLN A 488 20.35 -22.70 16.44
N PRO A 489 21.31 -23.66 16.47
CA PRO A 489 22.71 -23.41 16.84
C PRO A 489 23.47 -22.39 15.98
N GLN A 490 23.14 -22.32 14.69
CA GLN A 490 23.73 -21.42 13.69
C GLN A 490 23.10 -20.02 13.67
N VAL A 491 22.01 -19.83 14.41
CA VAL A 491 21.19 -18.62 14.44
C VAL A 491 21.56 -17.76 15.65
N THR A 492 21.83 -16.47 15.42
CA THR A 492 22.05 -15.48 16.47
C THR A 492 21.02 -14.37 16.34
N LEU A 493 20.24 -14.13 17.41
CA LEU A 493 19.35 -12.97 17.50
C LEU A 493 20.14 -11.76 18.03
N LEU A 494 20.00 -10.65 17.33
CA LEU A 494 20.54 -9.35 17.68
C LEU A 494 19.41 -8.31 17.68
N THR A 495 19.14 -7.71 18.83
CA THR A 495 18.18 -6.62 18.96
C THR A 495 18.93 -5.31 19.07
N LEU A 496 18.71 -4.38 18.14
CA LEU A 496 19.33 -3.06 18.21
C LEU A 496 18.51 -2.15 19.13
N ALA A 497 19.10 -1.77 20.26
CA ALA A 497 18.55 -0.74 21.15
C ALA A 497 18.59 0.64 20.48
N ARG A 498 17.82 1.61 20.99
CA ARG A 498 18.00 3.04 20.69
C ARG A 498 19.34 3.51 21.27
N LEU A 499 19.92 4.57 20.68
CA LEU A 499 21.17 5.15 21.14
C LEU A 499 21.01 5.91 22.44
N ASP A 500 22.07 5.94 23.25
CA ASP A 500 22.12 6.73 24.47
C ASP A 500 22.32 8.24 24.18
N ARG A 501 22.30 9.07 25.23
CA ARG A 501 22.46 10.53 25.10
C ARG A 501 23.85 10.94 24.59
N ARG A 502 24.92 10.18 24.88
CA ARG A 502 26.29 10.47 24.42
C ARG A 502 26.44 10.13 22.95
N GLU A 503 25.98 8.95 22.55
CA GLU A 503 25.95 8.48 21.16
C GLU A 503 25.10 9.41 20.29
N THR A 504 23.97 9.87 20.82
CA THR A 504 23.12 10.87 20.16
C THR A 504 23.86 12.19 19.92
N VAL A 505 24.54 12.74 20.94
CA VAL A 505 25.40 13.94 20.79
C VAL A 505 26.47 13.74 19.74
N THR A 506 27.10 12.55 19.68
CA THR A 506 28.11 12.21 18.67
C THR A 506 27.52 12.15 17.25
N ILE A 507 26.29 11.61 17.06
CA ILE A 507 25.62 11.70 15.75
C ILE A 507 25.30 13.15 15.38
N VAL A 508 24.78 13.96 16.31
CA VAL A 508 24.48 15.39 16.03
C VAL A 508 25.74 16.11 15.55
N ALA A 509 26.88 15.93 16.26
CA ALA A 509 28.16 16.49 15.84
C ALA A 509 28.62 15.98 14.46
N ASN A 510 28.47 14.69 14.19
CA ASN A 510 28.83 14.09 12.89
C ASN A 510 27.97 14.57 11.72
N VAL A 511 26.69 14.91 11.94
CA VAL A 511 25.79 15.47 10.90
C VAL A 511 26.05 16.97 10.69
N ALA A 512 26.40 17.67 11.76
CA ALA A 512 26.76 19.08 11.75
C ALA A 512 28.10 19.33 11.06
N GLY A 513 29.08 18.44 11.22
CA GLY A 513 30.43 18.61 10.65
C GLY A 513 31.11 19.81 11.29
N ASP A 514 31.47 20.81 10.48
CA ASP A 514 32.04 22.08 10.96
C ASP A 514 31.01 23.02 11.61
N ALA A 515 29.70 22.69 11.53
CA ALA A 515 28.64 23.49 12.16
C ALA A 515 28.64 23.34 13.69
N VAL A 516 28.74 24.45 14.41
CA VAL A 516 28.67 24.45 15.88
C VAL A 516 27.24 24.68 16.34
N LEU A 517 26.53 23.60 16.67
CA LEU A 517 25.20 23.66 17.26
C LEU A 517 25.27 23.99 18.77
N PRO A 518 24.45 24.92 19.30
CA PRO A 518 24.39 25.21 20.73
C PRO A 518 24.00 23.98 21.56
N PRO A 519 24.57 23.77 22.76
CA PRO A 519 24.30 22.59 23.60
C PRO A 519 22.81 22.38 23.93
N GLU A 520 22.04 23.47 24.03
CA GLU A 520 20.59 23.46 24.26
C GLU A 520 19.82 22.80 23.10
N ILE A 521 20.26 23.05 21.86
CA ILE A 521 19.67 22.48 20.66
C ILE A 521 20.07 21.01 20.51
N VAL A 522 21.32 20.66 20.83
CA VAL A 522 21.77 19.26 20.87
C VAL A 522 20.97 18.47 21.93
N ALA A 523 20.70 19.07 23.09
CA ALA A 523 19.85 18.49 24.11
C ALA A 523 18.39 18.33 23.62
N GLU A 524 17.83 19.35 22.97
CA GLU A 524 16.46 19.29 22.44
C GLU A 524 16.31 18.25 21.30
N ILE A 525 17.32 18.09 20.43
CA ILE A 525 17.37 16.99 19.47
C ILE A 525 17.39 15.66 20.22
N ALA A 526 18.26 15.48 21.21
CA ALA A 526 18.33 14.23 21.97
C ALA A 526 17.00 13.88 22.66
N ASP A 527 16.35 14.86 23.30
CA ASP A 527 15.10 14.68 24.05
C ASP A 527 13.88 14.44 23.14
N ARG A 528 13.90 14.93 21.88
CA ARG A 528 12.80 14.73 20.90
C ARG A 528 12.98 13.54 19.95
N THR A 529 14.20 13.02 19.81
CA THR A 529 14.52 11.92 18.89
C THR A 529 14.44 10.54 19.52
N ASP A 530 14.41 10.47 20.85
CA ASP A 530 14.26 9.23 21.62
C ASP A 530 15.33 8.18 21.23
N GLY A 531 16.56 8.66 20.97
CA GLY A 531 17.72 7.84 20.59
C GLY A 531 17.65 7.17 19.21
N VAL A 532 16.69 7.52 18.35
CA VAL A 532 16.56 6.92 17.00
C VAL A 532 17.52 7.63 16.01
N PRO A 533 18.58 6.98 15.47
CA PRO A 533 19.59 7.61 14.62
C PRO A 533 19.03 8.33 13.40
N LEU A 534 18.01 7.76 12.74
CA LEU A 534 17.35 8.43 11.63
C LEU A 534 16.66 9.74 12.07
N PHE A 535 16.05 9.76 13.26
CA PHE A 535 15.40 10.96 13.75
C PHE A 535 16.46 11.99 14.13
N ILE A 536 17.55 11.57 14.77
CA ILE A 536 18.70 12.43 15.08
C ILE A 536 19.27 13.05 13.79
N GLU A 537 19.52 12.23 12.77
CA GLU A 537 19.99 12.69 11.46
C GLU A 537 19.03 13.67 10.78
N GLU A 538 17.74 13.35 10.69
CA GLU A 538 16.77 14.16 9.95
C GLU A 538 16.33 15.42 10.71
N MET A 539 16.32 15.37 12.04
CA MET A 539 16.11 16.57 12.86
C MET A 539 17.35 17.45 12.83
N THR A 540 18.56 16.90 12.95
CA THR A 540 19.78 17.70 12.79
C THR A 540 19.86 18.31 11.40
N LYS A 541 19.59 17.56 10.31
CA LYS A 541 19.57 18.13 8.94
C LYS A 541 18.53 19.24 8.79
N ALA A 542 17.30 19.09 9.32
CA ALA A 542 16.32 20.17 9.29
C ALA A 542 16.82 21.41 10.06
N VAL A 543 17.44 21.18 11.22
CA VAL A 543 18.11 22.16 12.11
C VAL A 543 19.42 22.72 11.51
N LEU A 544 19.84 22.28 10.33
CA LEU A 544 20.93 22.89 9.55
C LEU A 544 20.38 23.56 8.27
N GLU A 545 19.43 22.93 7.58
CA GLU A 545 18.76 23.47 6.40
C GLU A 545 17.93 24.73 6.67
N ALA A 546 17.35 24.83 7.87
CA ALA A 546 16.57 25.98 8.29
C ALA A 546 17.44 27.21 8.69
N GLY A 547 18.76 27.16 8.50
CA GLY A 547 19.60 28.34 8.71
C GLY A 547 21.05 28.27 8.20
N VAL A 548 21.29 28.56 6.91
CA VAL A 548 22.64 28.91 6.38
C VAL A 548 22.59 29.84 5.14
N GLN A 549 23.22 31.02 5.25
CA GLN A 549 23.99 31.62 4.15
C GLN A 549 25.44 31.93 4.60
N ALA A 550 26.31 32.31 3.65
CA ALA A 550 27.77 32.18 3.72
C ALA A 550 28.52 33.27 4.56
N PRO A 551 29.84 33.11 4.86
CA PRO A 551 30.47 33.76 6.01
C PRO A 551 31.10 35.15 5.76
N ALA A 552 30.97 36.07 6.72
CA ALA A 552 31.82 37.25 6.84
C ALA A 552 31.93 37.79 8.29
N ALA A 553 33.17 37.90 8.76
CA ALA A 553 33.72 38.83 9.78
C ALA A 553 32.98 39.12 11.11
N LEU A 554 33.61 38.64 12.20
CA LEU A 554 33.89 39.39 13.45
C LEU A 554 32.79 40.32 14.04
N SER A 555 31.97 39.82 14.96
CA SER A 555 31.46 40.61 16.09
C SER A 555 31.02 39.69 17.25
N ALA A 556 31.18 40.15 18.49
CA ALA A 556 30.81 39.41 19.69
C ALA A 556 29.41 39.82 20.20
N ALA A 557 28.37 39.06 19.83
CA ALA A 557 27.01 39.16 20.37
C ALA A 557 26.22 37.83 20.14
N PRO A 558 25.11 37.54 20.87
CA PRO A 558 24.41 36.23 20.81
C PRO A 558 23.56 35.99 19.52
N HIS A 559 23.46 34.75 19.00
CA HIS A 559 23.03 34.35 17.60
C HIS A 559 21.55 33.87 17.37
N PRO A 560 20.86 33.98 16.14
CA PRO A 560 19.39 33.72 15.82
C PRO A 560 18.67 32.96 14.61
N ARG A 561 17.59 32.06 14.65
CA ARG A 561 16.68 31.30 15.65
C ARG A 561 16.45 29.70 15.62
N LEU A 562 17.29 28.79 16.17
CA LEU A 562 17.20 27.29 16.06
C LEU A 562 15.94 26.66 16.69
N SER A 563 15.13 25.95 15.89
CA SER A 563 13.97 25.17 16.36
C SER A 563 14.07 23.71 15.93
N VAL A 564 13.91 22.77 16.87
CA VAL A 564 13.81 21.35 16.54
C VAL A 564 12.35 20.99 16.19
N PRO A 565 12.07 20.30 15.06
CA PRO A 565 10.69 19.95 14.68
C PRO A 565 9.91 19.17 15.75
N PRO A 566 8.56 19.21 15.76
CA PRO A 566 7.76 18.46 16.75
C PRO A 566 7.64 16.96 16.44
N THR A 567 7.86 16.53 15.19
CA THR A 567 7.86 15.11 14.78
C THR A 567 8.77 14.88 13.57
N LEU A 568 9.22 13.65 13.34
CA LEU A 568 9.92 13.27 12.09
C LEU A 568 9.07 13.59 10.85
N HIS A 569 7.77 13.31 10.88
CA HIS A 569 6.90 13.54 9.73
C HIS A 569 6.78 15.04 9.39
N ALA A 570 6.77 15.92 10.40
CA ALA A 570 6.81 17.36 10.18
C ALA A 570 8.16 17.80 9.57
N SER A 571 9.28 17.24 10.05
CA SER A 571 10.61 17.46 9.45
C SER A 571 10.64 17.06 7.98
N LEU A 572 10.31 15.80 7.66
CA LEU A 572 10.34 15.28 6.28
C LEU A 572 9.40 16.05 5.33
N MET A 573 8.25 16.52 5.80
CA MET A 573 7.37 17.41 5.02
C MET A 573 8.01 18.78 4.76
N ALA A 574 8.56 19.42 5.80
CA ALA A 574 9.24 20.70 5.64
C ALA A 574 10.43 20.60 4.66
N ARG A 575 11.19 19.49 4.69
CA ARG A 575 12.26 19.21 3.71
C ARG A 575 11.70 19.11 2.29
N LEU A 576 10.62 18.36 2.06
CA LEU A 576 9.99 18.22 0.74
C LEU A 576 9.40 19.54 0.21
N ASP A 577 8.73 20.32 1.06
CA ASP A 577 8.19 21.63 0.68
C ASP A 577 9.32 22.62 0.30
N ARG A 578 10.46 22.60 1.01
CA ARG A 578 11.64 23.42 0.69
C ARG A 578 12.28 23.12 -0.66
N LEU A 579 12.08 21.91 -1.23
CA LEU A 579 12.58 21.56 -2.58
C LEU A 579 11.67 22.06 -3.72
N GLY A 580 10.50 22.59 -3.39
CA GLY A 580 9.52 23.15 -4.31
C GLY A 580 8.48 22.14 -4.80
N SER A 581 7.35 22.66 -5.30
CA SER A 581 6.16 21.89 -5.68
C SER A 581 6.44 20.72 -6.63
N ALA A 582 7.28 20.92 -7.64
CA ALA A 582 7.64 19.86 -8.60
C ALA A 582 8.41 18.69 -7.94
N ALA A 583 9.33 18.97 -7.01
CA ALA A 583 10.06 17.92 -6.29
C ALA A 583 9.12 17.16 -5.32
N ARG A 584 8.18 17.88 -4.68
CA ARG A 584 7.13 17.29 -3.84
C ARG A 584 6.20 16.37 -4.64
N GLU A 585 5.74 16.81 -5.81
CA GLU A 585 4.87 16.02 -6.69
C GLU A 585 5.59 14.77 -7.23
N VAL A 586 6.85 14.90 -7.61
CA VAL A 586 7.68 13.74 -8.03
C VAL A 586 7.88 12.75 -6.89
N ALA A 587 8.15 13.23 -5.67
CA ALA A 587 8.27 12.35 -4.50
C ALA A 587 6.94 11.65 -4.17
N GLN A 588 5.79 12.35 -4.28
CA GLN A 588 4.46 11.77 -4.11
C GLN A 588 4.16 10.71 -5.19
N ALA A 589 4.47 10.98 -6.45
CA ALA A 589 4.31 10.07 -7.58
C ALA A 589 5.17 8.81 -7.42
N GLY A 590 6.47 8.98 -7.15
CA GLY A 590 7.39 7.87 -6.88
C GLY A 590 6.93 7.04 -5.69
N ALA A 591 6.46 7.66 -4.61
CA ALA A 591 6.03 6.95 -3.41
C ALA A 591 4.77 6.09 -3.59
N ALA A 592 3.89 6.47 -4.53
CA ALA A 592 2.73 5.66 -4.91
C ALA A 592 3.06 4.52 -5.89
N ILE A 593 4.14 4.64 -6.66
CA ILE A 593 4.68 3.55 -7.50
C ILE A 593 5.38 2.51 -6.60
N GLY A 594 6.23 2.95 -5.67
CA GLY A 594 6.89 2.07 -4.71
C GLY A 594 8.17 2.64 -4.10
N ARG A 595 8.88 1.82 -3.32
CA ARG A 595 10.14 2.21 -2.68
C ARG A 595 11.29 2.37 -3.68
N GLU A 596 11.30 1.52 -4.70
CA GLU A 596 12.18 1.56 -5.86
C GLU A 596 11.28 1.75 -7.10
N PHE A 597 11.58 2.75 -7.95
CA PHE A 597 10.78 3.09 -9.13
C PHE A 597 11.66 3.47 -10.33
N GLY A 598 11.24 3.08 -11.53
CA GLY A 598 11.94 3.39 -12.77
C GLY A 598 11.57 4.76 -13.33
N TYR A 599 12.54 5.45 -13.94
CA TYR A 599 12.32 6.75 -14.59
C TYR A 599 11.19 6.71 -15.62
N ALA A 600 11.17 5.70 -16.49
CA ALA A 600 10.17 5.60 -17.55
C ALA A 600 8.71 5.52 -17.02
N LEU A 601 8.48 4.77 -15.93
CA LEU A 601 7.16 4.65 -15.30
C LEU A 601 6.77 5.96 -14.59
N LEU A 602 7.70 6.56 -13.84
CA LEU A 602 7.48 7.86 -13.19
C LEU A 602 7.17 8.97 -14.21
N ALA A 603 7.99 9.10 -15.26
CA ALA A 603 7.83 10.12 -16.30
C ALA A 603 6.51 10.00 -17.06
N SER A 604 5.99 8.77 -17.18
CA SER A 604 4.67 8.50 -17.76
C SER A 604 3.52 8.80 -16.77
N THR A 605 3.80 8.72 -15.47
CA THR A 605 2.84 8.92 -14.37
C THR A 605 2.70 10.39 -13.97
N THR A 606 3.69 11.26 -14.27
CA THR A 606 3.66 12.71 -14.01
C THR A 606 3.37 13.52 -15.26
N ASP A 607 2.65 14.64 -15.16
CA ASP A 607 2.48 15.60 -16.28
C ASP A 607 3.69 16.53 -16.51
N LEU A 608 4.79 16.31 -15.78
CA LEU A 608 5.99 17.14 -15.86
C LEU A 608 6.76 16.84 -17.15
N PRO A 609 7.12 17.87 -17.95
CA PRO A 609 8.06 17.69 -19.05
C PRO A 609 9.42 17.18 -18.56
N GLU A 610 10.17 16.52 -19.45
CA GLU A 610 11.41 15.81 -19.10
C GLU A 610 12.44 16.66 -18.34
N ALA A 611 12.70 17.90 -18.77
CA ALA A 611 13.71 18.75 -18.11
C ALA A 611 13.28 19.16 -16.67
N PRO A 612 12.06 19.68 -16.42
CA PRO A 612 11.52 19.83 -15.07
C PRO A 612 11.54 18.56 -14.20
N LEU A 613 11.20 17.40 -14.78
CA LEU A 613 11.20 16.12 -14.08
C LEU A 613 12.61 15.72 -13.62
N ARG A 614 13.61 15.78 -14.53
CA ARG A 614 15.01 15.54 -14.19
C ARG A 614 15.49 16.49 -13.10
N GLN A 615 15.24 17.80 -13.23
CA GLN A 615 15.62 18.78 -12.23
C GLN A 615 14.93 18.59 -10.85
N ALA A 616 13.74 17.99 -10.82
CA ALA A 616 13.06 17.61 -9.58
C ALA A 616 13.69 16.36 -8.95
N LEU A 617 14.06 15.36 -9.75
CA LEU A 617 14.75 14.15 -9.31
C LEU A 617 16.18 14.46 -8.81
N ASP A 618 16.91 15.32 -9.51
CA ASP A 618 18.25 15.80 -9.11
C ASP A 618 18.17 16.50 -7.75
N ARG A 619 17.18 17.40 -7.55
CA ARG A 619 16.93 18.04 -6.24
C ARG A 619 16.60 17.04 -5.11
N LEU A 620 15.85 15.97 -5.40
CA LEU A 620 15.57 14.91 -4.42
C LEU A 620 16.82 14.08 -4.10
N ALA A 621 17.73 13.91 -5.06
CA ALA A 621 18.99 13.22 -4.88
C ALA A 621 20.02 14.07 -4.10
N ASP A 622 20.17 15.35 -4.46
CA ASP A 622 21.02 16.32 -3.75
C ASP A 622 20.58 16.53 -2.29
N ALA A 623 19.28 16.52 -2.03
CA ALA A 623 18.71 16.53 -0.68
C ALA A 623 18.91 15.20 0.09
N GLY A 624 19.41 14.16 -0.58
CA GLY A 624 19.63 12.83 -0.02
C GLY A 624 18.35 12.09 0.36
N LEU A 625 17.21 12.42 -0.26
CA LEU A 625 15.92 11.75 -0.03
C LEU A 625 15.78 10.48 -0.89
N VAL A 626 16.38 10.50 -2.08
CA VAL A 626 16.34 9.45 -3.09
C VAL A 626 17.76 9.17 -3.59
N PHE A 627 18.09 7.91 -3.91
CA PHE A 627 19.30 7.55 -4.64
C PHE A 627 18.96 7.20 -6.09
N ALA A 628 19.69 7.77 -7.05
CA ALA A 628 19.63 7.37 -8.45
C ALA A 628 20.61 6.22 -8.75
N ARG A 629 20.25 5.35 -9.68
CA ARG A 629 21.10 4.30 -10.26
C ARG A 629 20.90 4.26 -11.78
N GLY A 630 22.00 4.14 -12.53
CA GLY A 630 21.96 4.23 -13.99
C GLY A 630 21.65 5.65 -14.48
N THR A 631 21.31 5.78 -15.76
CA THR A 631 21.02 7.05 -16.42
C THR A 631 19.66 6.98 -17.14
N PRO A 632 18.81 8.03 -17.09
CA PRO A 632 17.54 8.03 -17.80
C PRO A 632 17.73 7.78 -19.31
N PRO A 633 16.86 6.98 -19.97
CA PRO A 633 15.56 6.50 -19.49
C PRO A 633 15.60 5.24 -18.60
N GLU A 634 16.74 4.55 -18.53
CA GLU A 634 16.93 3.29 -17.79
C GLU A 634 17.22 3.50 -16.29
N ALA A 635 17.27 4.75 -15.82
CA ALA A 635 17.52 5.04 -14.42
C ALA A 635 16.44 4.47 -13.49
N SER A 636 16.89 3.90 -12.38
CA SER A 636 16.06 3.53 -11.24
C SER A 636 16.35 4.44 -10.06
N TYR A 637 15.32 4.72 -9.27
CA TYR A 637 15.37 5.60 -8.11
C TYR A 637 14.88 4.85 -6.88
N LEU A 638 15.59 4.99 -5.77
CA LEU A 638 15.31 4.31 -4.51
C LEU A 638 15.17 5.32 -3.38
N PHE A 639 14.05 5.34 -2.66
CA PHE A 639 13.94 6.13 -1.44
C PHE A 639 14.98 5.68 -0.40
N LYS A 640 15.79 6.63 0.08
CA LYS A 640 16.89 6.34 1.03
C LYS A 640 16.36 5.69 2.32
N HIS A 641 15.16 6.08 2.76
CA HIS A 641 14.48 5.53 3.93
C HIS A 641 13.00 5.30 3.61
N ALA A 642 12.42 4.18 4.10
CA ALA A 642 10.98 3.89 3.94
C ALA A 642 10.10 5.02 4.49
N LEU A 643 10.50 5.63 5.62
CA LEU A 643 9.77 6.75 6.24
C LEU A 643 9.68 8.02 5.36
N VAL A 644 10.58 8.19 4.38
CA VAL A 644 10.46 9.27 3.37
C VAL A 644 9.36 8.95 2.37
N GLN A 645 9.27 7.68 1.93
CA GLN A 645 8.17 7.20 1.10
C GLN A 645 6.84 7.32 1.85
N ASP A 646 6.78 6.84 3.10
CA ASP A 646 5.58 6.88 3.94
C ASP A 646 5.09 8.32 4.16
N ALA A 647 6.00 9.26 4.42
CA ALA A 647 5.67 10.67 4.60
C ALA A 647 5.18 11.31 3.28
N ALA A 648 5.88 11.09 2.16
CA ALA A 648 5.48 11.59 0.85
C ALA A 648 4.09 11.05 0.44
N TYR A 649 3.86 9.74 0.58
CA TYR A 649 2.58 9.11 0.26
C TYR A 649 1.46 9.53 1.23
N GLY A 650 1.76 9.64 2.53
CA GLY A 650 0.83 10.08 3.58
C GLY A 650 0.36 11.54 3.42
N SER A 651 1.11 12.37 2.70
CA SER A 651 0.73 13.75 2.38
C SER A 651 -0.36 13.86 1.29
N LEU A 652 -0.67 12.78 0.56
CA LEU A 652 -1.68 12.79 -0.49
C LEU A 652 -3.11 12.76 0.07
N LEU A 653 -3.96 13.66 -0.43
CA LEU A 653 -5.42 13.55 -0.27
C LEU A 653 -5.94 12.27 -0.94
N ARG A 654 -7.00 11.67 -0.36
CA ARG A 654 -7.65 10.44 -0.90
C ARG A 654 -7.95 10.54 -2.40
N GLY A 655 -8.53 11.67 -2.86
CA GLY A 655 -8.83 11.87 -4.28
C GLY A 655 -7.60 11.95 -5.18
N ARG A 656 -6.52 12.61 -4.74
CA ARG A 656 -5.27 12.70 -5.52
C ARG A 656 -4.49 11.38 -5.50
N ARG A 657 -4.50 10.65 -4.38
CA ARG A 657 -4.03 9.26 -4.27
C ARG A 657 -4.78 8.35 -5.25
N GLN A 658 -6.11 8.40 -5.26
CA GLN A 658 -6.94 7.64 -6.21
C GLN A 658 -6.58 7.99 -7.67
N GLY A 659 -6.58 9.28 -8.04
CA GLY A 659 -6.22 9.70 -9.40
C GLY A 659 -4.79 9.32 -9.82
N LEU A 660 -3.83 9.36 -8.90
CA LEU A 660 -2.46 8.92 -9.13
C LEU A 660 -2.38 7.41 -9.38
N HIS A 661 -3.09 6.59 -8.59
CA HIS A 661 -3.19 5.16 -8.83
C HIS A 661 -3.93 4.82 -10.13
N GLN A 662 -4.98 5.58 -10.50
CA GLN A 662 -5.66 5.44 -11.80
C GLN A 662 -4.68 5.67 -12.97
N ARG A 663 -3.81 6.68 -12.86
CA ARG A 663 -2.75 6.95 -13.85
C ARG A 663 -1.71 5.83 -13.90
N ILE A 664 -1.26 5.31 -12.74
CA ILE A 664 -0.32 4.18 -12.68
C ILE A 664 -0.91 2.95 -13.39
N VAL A 665 -2.18 2.61 -13.13
CA VAL A 665 -2.88 1.50 -13.82
C VAL A 665 -2.89 1.71 -15.33
N ALA A 666 -3.38 2.86 -15.81
CA ALA A 666 -3.46 3.15 -17.24
C ALA A 666 -2.07 3.10 -17.93
N VAL A 667 -1.05 3.69 -17.32
CA VAL A 667 0.32 3.66 -17.83
C VAL A 667 0.87 2.23 -17.89
N LEU A 668 0.64 1.40 -16.86
CA LEU A 668 1.08 0.02 -16.85
C LEU A 668 0.38 -0.81 -17.94
N GLU A 669 -0.94 -0.63 -18.12
CA GLU A 669 -1.72 -1.30 -19.17
C GLU A 669 -1.28 -0.89 -20.59
N GLU A 670 -1.03 0.40 -20.84
CA GLU A 670 -0.69 0.92 -22.17
C GLU A 670 0.79 0.71 -22.55
N ARG A 671 1.72 0.84 -21.60
CA ARG A 671 3.16 0.96 -21.88
C ARG A 671 4.03 -0.12 -21.26
N PHE A 672 3.50 -0.90 -20.31
CA PHE A 672 4.25 -1.96 -19.61
C PHE A 672 3.48 -3.30 -19.58
N PRO A 673 2.96 -3.81 -20.72
CA PRO A 673 2.12 -5.00 -20.75
C PRO A 673 2.83 -6.25 -20.19
N ASP A 674 4.15 -6.34 -20.30
CA ASP A 674 4.95 -7.42 -19.71
C ASP A 674 4.89 -7.41 -18.18
N ILE A 675 4.86 -6.23 -17.55
CA ILE A 675 4.69 -6.09 -16.09
C ILE A 675 3.26 -6.50 -15.71
N VAL A 676 2.26 -6.15 -16.52
CA VAL A 676 0.86 -6.55 -16.31
C VAL A 676 0.69 -8.07 -16.35
N GLN A 677 1.35 -8.75 -17.29
CA GLN A 677 1.31 -10.21 -17.39
C GLN A 677 2.15 -10.89 -16.29
N ALA A 678 3.30 -10.33 -15.93
CA ALA A 678 4.18 -10.91 -14.91
C ALA A 678 3.67 -10.69 -13.47
N GLN A 679 3.00 -9.56 -13.19
CA GLN A 679 2.64 -9.08 -11.86
C GLN A 679 1.18 -8.54 -11.76
N PRO A 680 0.15 -9.32 -12.14
CA PRO A 680 -1.26 -8.92 -12.01
C PRO A 680 -1.67 -8.53 -10.57
N ALA A 681 -1.05 -9.12 -9.54
CA ALA A 681 -1.29 -8.76 -8.13
C ALA A 681 -0.93 -7.30 -7.81
N LEU A 682 0.11 -6.75 -8.46
CA LEU A 682 0.50 -5.34 -8.31
C LEU A 682 -0.57 -4.43 -8.92
N LEU A 683 -1.05 -4.75 -10.12
CA LEU A 683 -2.15 -3.99 -10.75
C LEU A 683 -3.44 -4.09 -9.96
N ALA A 684 -3.77 -5.25 -9.38
CA ALA A 684 -4.96 -5.40 -8.55
C ALA A 684 -4.94 -4.44 -7.35
N GLN A 685 -3.77 -4.26 -6.71
CA GLN A 685 -3.58 -3.28 -5.64
C GLN A 685 -3.71 -1.84 -6.11
N HIS A 686 -3.05 -1.46 -7.21
CA HIS A 686 -3.21 -0.11 -7.77
C HIS A 686 -4.68 0.16 -8.18
N CYS A 687 -5.38 -0.82 -8.76
CA CYS A 687 -6.81 -0.70 -9.06
C CYS A 687 -7.67 -0.51 -7.80
N GLN A 688 -7.37 -1.23 -6.71
CA GLN A 688 -8.08 -1.10 -5.44
C GLN A 688 -7.84 0.27 -4.80
N GLU A 689 -6.59 0.74 -4.76
CA GLU A 689 -6.19 2.07 -4.30
C GLU A 689 -6.74 3.20 -5.18
N ALA A 690 -6.93 2.94 -6.48
CA ALA A 690 -7.58 3.81 -7.46
C ALA A 690 -9.12 3.88 -7.32
N GLY A 691 -9.74 2.98 -6.54
CA GLY A 691 -11.20 2.81 -6.48
C GLY A 691 -11.81 2.10 -7.70
N LEU A 692 -10.98 1.49 -8.56
CA LEU A 692 -11.37 0.78 -9.78
C LEU A 692 -11.75 -0.68 -9.46
N ALA A 693 -12.71 -0.87 -8.55
CA ALA A 693 -13.06 -2.17 -7.97
C ALA A 693 -13.32 -3.28 -9.00
N LYS A 694 -13.98 -2.98 -10.14
CA LYS A 694 -14.21 -3.98 -11.19
C LYS A 694 -12.93 -4.49 -11.85
N GLN A 695 -11.94 -3.62 -12.09
CA GLN A 695 -10.64 -4.01 -12.62
C GLN A 695 -9.82 -4.75 -11.55
N ALA A 696 -9.87 -4.30 -10.30
CA ALA A 696 -9.19 -4.94 -9.18
C ALA A 696 -9.61 -6.41 -9.02
N VAL A 697 -10.92 -6.71 -9.09
CA VAL A 697 -11.46 -8.09 -9.09
C VAL A 697 -10.84 -8.92 -10.22
N GLY A 698 -10.85 -8.41 -11.46
CA GLY A 698 -10.30 -9.12 -12.62
C GLY A 698 -8.79 -9.36 -12.53
N TYR A 699 -8.03 -8.43 -11.94
CA TYR A 699 -6.60 -8.61 -11.71
C TYR A 699 -6.29 -9.52 -10.51
N TRP A 700 -7.08 -9.50 -9.44
CA TRP A 700 -6.97 -10.46 -8.33
C TRP A 700 -7.26 -11.90 -8.80
N LEU A 701 -8.27 -12.10 -9.65
CA LEU A 701 -8.55 -13.40 -10.27
C LEU A 701 -7.37 -13.89 -11.13
N LYS A 702 -6.85 -13.03 -12.03
CA LYS A 702 -5.66 -13.36 -12.85
C LYS A 702 -4.45 -13.71 -11.98
N ALA A 703 -4.22 -12.95 -10.90
CA ALA A 703 -3.15 -13.23 -9.95
C ALA A 703 -3.31 -14.60 -9.31
N GLY A 704 -4.49 -14.89 -8.74
CA GLY A 704 -4.77 -16.17 -8.10
C GLY A 704 -4.62 -17.37 -9.04
N GLN A 705 -5.06 -17.22 -10.29
CA GLN A 705 -4.86 -18.23 -11.34
C GLN A 705 -3.37 -18.42 -11.71
N GLN A 706 -2.58 -17.35 -11.77
CA GLN A 706 -1.14 -17.42 -12.01
C GLN A 706 -0.39 -18.04 -10.82
N ALA A 707 -0.81 -17.75 -9.58
CA ALA A 707 -0.27 -18.33 -8.36
C ALA A 707 -0.58 -19.84 -8.27
N LEU A 708 -1.81 -20.26 -8.59
CA LEU A 708 -2.19 -21.66 -8.77
C LEU A 708 -1.28 -22.38 -9.79
N ALA A 709 -1.11 -21.79 -10.98
CA ALA A 709 -0.25 -22.35 -12.04
C ALA A 709 1.23 -22.50 -11.61
N ARG A 710 1.69 -21.69 -10.64
CA ARG A 710 3.04 -21.73 -10.04
C ARG A 710 3.12 -22.54 -8.73
N SER A 711 2.03 -23.17 -8.25
CA SER A 711 1.94 -23.80 -6.91
C SER A 711 2.26 -22.88 -5.72
N ALA A 712 2.07 -21.58 -5.91
CA ALA A 712 2.02 -20.61 -4.83
C ALA A 712 0.63 -20.63 -4.20
N MET A 713 0.25 -21.77 -3.59
CA MET A 713 -1.14 -22.03 -3.18
C MET A 713 -1.59 -21.10 -2.05
N THR A 714 -0.68 -20.76 -1.12
CA THR A 714 -0.96 -19.82 -0.01
C THR A 714 -1.22 -18.41 -0.55
N GLU A 715 -0.39 -17.97 -1.48
CA GLU A 715 -0.53 -16.71 -2.21
C GLU A 715 -1.83 -16.69 -3.04
N ALA A 716 -2.16 -17.78 -3.73
CA ALA A 716 -3.40 -17.92 -4.47
C ALA A 716 -4.63 -17.77 -3.56
N VAL A 717 -4.65 -18.44 -2.39
CA VAL A 717 -5.73 -18.27 -1.40
C VAL A 717 -5.84 -16.81 -0.96
N ALA A 718 -4.72 -16.12 -0.67
CA ALA A 718 -4.71 -14.73 -0.24
C ALA A 718 -5.22 -13.76 -1.33
N GLN A 719 -4.73 -13.91 -2.57
CA GLN A 719 -5.11 -13.09 -3.71
C GLN A 719 -6.59 -13.29 -4.10
N LEU A 720 -7.07 -14.53 -4.13
CA LEU A 720 -8.46 -14.84 -4.47
C LEU A 720 -9.44 -14.34 -3.40
N ARG A 721 -9.05 -14.40 -2.12
CA ARG A 721 -9.81 -13.78 -1.02
C ARG A 721 -9.89 -12.26 -1.17
N LYS A 722 -8.78 -11.57 -1.48
CA LYS A 722 -8.81 -10.13 -1.79
C LYS A 722 -9.73 -9.80 -2.98
N GLY A 723 -9.77 -10.67 -3.99
CA GLY A 723 -10.73 -10.58 -5.09
C GLY A 723 -12.19 -10.63 -4.61
N LEU A 724 -12.52 -11.58 -3.72
CA LEU A 724 -13.86 -11.72 -3.13
C LEU A 724 -14.22 -10.55 -2.20
N ASP A 725 -13.27 -10.06 -1.41
CA ASP A 725 -13.45 -8.91 -0.51
C ASP A 725 -13.83 -7.65 -1.31
N VAL A 726 -13.13 -7.36 -2.41
CA VAL A 726 -13.45 -6.23 -3.30
C VAL A 726 -14.77 -6.44 -4.05
N LEU A 727 -15.14 -7.70 -4.33
CA LEU A 727 -16.39 -8.06 -5.00
C LEU A 727 -17.63 -7.93 -4.07
N ALA A 728 -17.42 -8.01 -2.75
CA ALA A 728 -18.49 -7.91 -1.76
C ALA A 728 -19.21 -6.55 -1.85
N ASP A 729 -18.47 -5.45 -2.01
CA ASP A 729 -18.96 -4.07 -2.10
C ASP A 729 -19.62 -3.71 -3.45
N LEU A 730 -19.54 -4.60 -4.45
CA LEU A 730 -20.12 -4.34 -5.78
C LEU A 730 -21.60 -4.77 -5.87
N PRO A 731 -22.45 -4.01 -6.60
CA PRO A 731 -23.88 -4.27 -6.68
C PRO A 731 -24.15 -5.62 -7.37
N ASP A 732 -25.13 -6.39 -6.88
CA ASP A 732 -25.41 -7.72 -7.41
C ASP A 732 -25.96 -7.67 -8.84
N ASN A 733 -25.29 -8.38 -9.75
CA ASN A 733 -25.59 -8.43 -11.18
C ASN A 733 -24.87 -9.63 -11.82
N PRO A 734 -25.23 -10.07 -13.05
CA PRO A 734 -24.65 -11.26 -13.67
C PRO A 734 -23.12 -11.22 -13.87
N TRP A 735 -22.53 -10.03 -14.09
CA TRP A 735 -21.08 -9.90 -14.16
C TRP A 735 -20.43 -10.15 -12.79
N ARG A 736 -21.01 -9.61 -11.71
CA ARG A 736 -20.51 -9.83 -10.34
C ARG A 736 -20.58 -11.32 -9.99
N GLN A 737 -21.72 -11.94 -10.25
CA GLN A 737 -21.95 -13.37 -9.99
C GLN A 737 -20.99 -14.26 -10.80
N GLN A 738 -20.68 -13.92 -12.06
CA GLN A 738 -19.65 -14.61 -12.84
C GLN A 738 -18.27 -14.48 -12.20
N GLN A 739 -17.85 -13.29 -11.78
CA GLN A 739 -16.56 -13.12 -11.12
C GLN A 739 -16.50 -13.85 -9.76
N GLU A 740 -17.62 -13.93 -9.03
CA GLU A 740 -17.68 -14.72 -7.79
C GLU A 740 -17.52 -16.22 -8.09
N LEU A 741 -18.17 -16.74 -9.14
CA LEU A 741 -18.00 -18.11 -9.62
C LEU A 741 -16.53 -18.40 -9.97
N ASP A 742 -15.90 -17.54 -10.76
CA ASP A 742 -14.51 -17.71 -11.21
C ASP A 742 -13.53 -17.71 -10.03
N LEU A 743 -13.72 -16.79 -9.07
CA LEU A 743 -12.90 -16.67 -7.85
C LEU A 743 -13.11 -17.86 -6.91
N GLN A 744 -14.35 -18.28 -6.66
CA GLN A 744 -14.65 -19.42 -5.78
C GLN A 744 -14.15 -20.74 -6.40
N ALA A 745 -14.31 -20.95 -7.71
CA ALA A 745 -13.79 -22.14 -8.39
C ALA A 745 -12.27 -22.27 -8.25
N ALA A 746 -11.53 -21.16 -8.45
CA ALA A 746 -10.08 -21.12 -8.23
C ALA A 746 -9.71 -21.30 -6.75
N LEU A 747 -10.47 -20.68 -5.83
CA LEU A 747 -10.21 -20.73 -4.40
C LEU A 747 -10.41 -22.15 -3.84
N GLY A 748 -11.39 -22.90 -4.34
CA GLY A 748 -11.65 -24.27 -3.91
C GLY A 748 -10.47 -25.19 -4.23
N ALA A 749 -9.85 -25.04 -5.40
CA ALA A 749 -8.62 -25.74 -5.75
C ALA A 749 -7.44 -25.36 -4.84
N ALA A 750 -7.25 -24.06 -4.59
CA ALA A 750 -6.18 -23.56 -3.72
C ALA A 750 -6.33 -24.01 -2.25
N LEU A 751 -7.55 -24.00 -1.73
CA LEU A 751 -7.88 -24.47 -0.38
C LEU A 751 -7.74 -26.00 -0.25
N SER A 752 -8.13 -26.77 -1.28
CA SER A 752 -7.95 -28.22 -1.28
C SER A 752 -6.48 -28.61 -1.13
N ALA A 753 -5.58 -27.88 -1.82
CA ALA A 753 -4.14 -28.11 -1.75
C ALA A 753 -3.50 -27.63 -0.43
N THR A 754 -4.03 -26.58 0.21
CA THR A 754 -3.42 -25.99 1.42
C THR A 754 -4.00 -26.49 2.74
N LYS A 755 -5.25 -26.95 2.75
CA LYS A 755 -5.97 -27.42 3.95
C LYS A 755 -6.43 -28.87 3.88
N GLY A 756 -6.25 -29.53 2.74
CA GLY A 756 -6.74 -30.89 2.50
C GLY A 756 -8.22 -30.93 2.12
N PHE A 757 -8.63 -32.01 1.47
CA PHE A 757 -9.97 -32.16 0.89
C PHE A 757 -11.12 -32.12 1.90
N SER A 758 -10.90 -32.46 3.17
CA SER A 758 -11.95 -32.56 4.21
C SER A 758 -12.24 -31.25 4.96
N ALA A 759 -11.51 -30.17 4.66
CA ALA A 759 -11.64 -28.89 5.33
C ALA A 759 -12.95 -28.19 4.96
N VAL A 760 -13.72 -27.71 5.95
CA VAL A 760 -15.06 -27.12 5.76
C VAL A 760 -15.06 -25.99 4.72
N GLU A 761 -14.04 -25.13 4.75
CA GLU A 761 -13.85 -24.03 3.79
C GLU A 761 -13.80 -24.51 2.32
N VAL A 762 -13.31 -25.72 2.04
CA VAL A 762 -13.28 -26.32 0.69
C VAL A 762 -14.71 -26.67 0.23
N GLY A 763 -15.48 -27.31 1.10
CA GLY A 763 -16.87 -27.66 0.86
C GLY A 763 -17.73 -26.41 0.63
N ASP A 764 -17.63 -25.42 1.51
CA ASP A 764 -18.37 -24.15 1.40
C ASP A 764 -18.06 -23.40 0.09
N THR A 765 -16.78 -23.29 -0.27
CA THR A 765 -16.36 -22.60 -1.50
C THR A 765 -16.85 -23.33 -2.76
N PHE A 766 -16.70 -24.66 -2.85
CA PHE A 766 -17.23 -25.39 -4.00
C PHE A 766 -18.77 -25.41 -4.03
N ALA A 767 -19.45 -25.45 -2.88
CA ALA A 767 -20.90 -25.34 -2.78
C ALA A 767 -21.40 -24.00 -3.32
N ARG A 768 -20.77 -22.89 -2.91
CA ARG A 768 -21.09 -21.55 -3.40
C ARG A 768 -20.85 -21.42 -4.90
N ALA A 769 -19.71 -21.92 -5.39
CA ALA A 769 -19.40 -21.93 -6.82
C ALA A 769 -20.44 -22.72 -7.63
N ARG A 770 -20.84 -23.93 -7.20
CA ARG A 770 -21.84 -24.73 -7.94
C ARG A 770 -23.19 -24.04 -8.00
N ALA A 771 -23.65 -23.46 -6.89
CA ALA A 771 -24.90 -22.70 -6.86
C ALA A 771 -24.89 -21.51 -7.84
N LEU A 772 -23.76 -20.81 -7.97
CA LEU A 772 -23.58 -19.74 -8.95
C LEU A 772 -23.54 -20.26 -10.39
N ALA A 773 -22.87 -21.39 -10.64
CA ALA A 773 -22.82 -22.02 -11.96
C ALA A 773 -24.20 -22.48 -12.44
N GLU A 774 -25.03 -23.01 -11.53
CA GLU A 774 -26.43 -23.38 -11.79
C GLU A 774 -27.30 -22.13 -12.03
N GLN A 775 -27.13 -21.06 -11.26
CA GLN A 775 -27.88 -19.81 -11.41
C GLN A 775 -27.56 -19.04 -12.70
N LEU A 776 -26.31 -19.10 -13.18
CA LEU A 776 -25.84 -18.37 -14.36
C LEU A 776 -25.97 -19.17 -15.67
N ASP A 777 -26.41 -20.43 -15.61
CA ASP A 777 -26.29 -21.41 -16.70
C ASP A 777 -24.85 -21.43 -17.26
N ARG A 778 -23.92 -21.84 -16.38
CA ARG A 778 -22.48 -22.03 -16.66
C ARG A 778 -22.08 -23.50 -16.53
N PRO A 779 -22.65 -24.37 -17.39
CA PRO A 779 -22.53 -25.80 -17.22
C PRO A 779 -21.10 -26.36 -17.38
N GLU A 780 -20.20 -25.64 -18.04
CA GLU A 780 -18.77 -25.96 -18.17
C GLU A 780 -18.01 -25.94 -16.83
N TYR A 781 -18.57 -25.30 -15.80
CA TYR A 781 -18.04 -25.33 -14.43
C TYR A 781 -18.60 -26.50 -13.60
N LEU A 782 -19.73 -27.10 -13.98
CA LEU A 782 -20.43 -28.05 -13.10
C LEU A 782 -19.62 -29.31 -12.83
N VAL A 783 -18.97 -29.89 -13.83
CA VAL A 783 -18.17 -31.12 -13.68
C VAL A 783 -17.04 -30.96 -12.65
N PRO A 784 -16.10 -29.98 -12.77
CA PRO A 784 -15.04 -29.80 -11.77
C PRO A 784 -15.54 -29.32 -10.39
N LEU A 785 -16.66 -28.60 -10.32
CA LEU A 785 -17.23 -28.16 -9.04
C LEU A 785 -17.94 -29.31 -8.29
N ILE A 786 -18.67 -30.16 -9.02
CA ILE A 786 -19.23 -31.41 -8.49
C ILE A 786 -18.10 -32.35 -8.06
N ALA A 787 -17.02 -32.44 -8.82
CA ALA A 787 -15.82 -33.19 -8.44
C ALA A 787 -15.27 -32.74 -7.08
N GLY A 788 -15.06 -31.44 -6.90
CA GLY A 788 -14.57 -30.86 -5.64
C GLY A 788 -15.47 -31.18 -4.44
N GLN A 789 -16.79 -31.04 -4.59
CA GLN A 789 -17.74 -31.37 -3.53
C GLN A 789 -17.82 -32.89 -3.24
N TRP A 790 -17.77 -33.72 -4.29
CA TRP A 790 -17.82 -35.17 -4.14
C TRP A 790 -16.59 -35.67 -3.37
N VAL A 791 -15.39 -35.20 -3.73
CA VAL A 791 -14.14 -35.53 -3.01
C VAL A 791 -14.17 -35.00 -1.57
N PHE A 792 -14.69 -33.78 -1.34
CA PHE A 792 -14.87 -33.23 0.02
C PHE A 792 -15.75 -34.13 0.90
N HIS A 793 -16.93 -34.53 0.43
CA HIS A 793 -17.82 -35.40 1.20
C HIS A 793 -17.27 -36.83 1.34
N ASN A 794 -16.65 -37.38 0.29
CA ASN A 794 -16.06 -38.72 0.31
C ASN A 794 -14.91 -38.82 1.33
N ALA A 795 -14.00 -37.82 1.35
CA ALA A 795 -12.91 -37.71 2.32
C ALA A 795 -13.38 -37.51 3.78
N ARG A 796 -14.68 -37.22 3.99
CA ARG A 796 -15.33 -37.06 5.30
C ARG A 796 -16.24 -38.24 5.66
N ALA A 797 -16.28 -39.29 4.82
CA ALA A 797 -17.22 -40.41 4.89
C ALA A 797 -18.72 -40.00 4.86
N GLU A 798 -19.02 -38.84 4.27
CA GLU A 798 -20.37 -38.27 4.14
C GLU A 798 -21.09 -38.81 2.89
N TYR A 799 -21.04 -40.13 2.65
CA TYR A 799 -21.44 -40.76 1.38
C TYR A 799 -22.90 -40.51 0.94
N ARG A 800 -23.79 -40.20 1.90
CA ARG A 800 -25.17 -39.80 1.63
C ARG A 800 -25.31 -38.38 1.06
N LEU A 801 -24.29 -37.55 1.22
CA LEU A 801 -24.21 -36.19 0.64
C LEU A 801 -23.45 -36.19 -0.69
N SER A 802 -22.54 -37.15 -0.93
CA SER A 802 -21.86 -37.32 -2.22
C SER A 802 -22.73 -38.01 -3.28
N LEU A 803 -23.59 -38.98 -2.89
CA LEU A 803 -24.44 -39.71 -3.84
C LEU A 803 -25.36 -38.83 -4.72
N PRO A 804 -26.05 -37.78 -4.20
CA PRO A 804 -26.81 -36.86 -5.05
C PRO A 804 -25.95 -36.11 -6.09
N LEU A 805 -24.68 -35.85 -5.77
CA LEU A 805 -23.74 -35.15 -6.65
C LEU A 805 -23.28 -36.06 -7.80
N SER A 806 -22.98 -37.32 -7.52
CA SER A 806 -22.61 -38.31 -8.54
C SER A 806 -23.80 -38.70 -9.44
N GLN A 807 -25.03 -38.68 -8.91
CA GLN A 807 -26.27 -38.75 -9.70
C GLN A 807 -26.50 -37.52 -10.58
N GLN A 808 -26.28 -36.31 -10.05
CA GLN A 808 -26.38 -35.07 -10.83
C GLN A 808 -25.37 -35.07 -12.00
N LEU A 809 -24.17 -35.59 -11.78
CA LEU A 809 -23.14 -35.69 -12.81
C LEU A 809 -23.52 -36.64 -13.96
N GLU A 810 -24.13 -37.80 -13.65
CA GLU A 810 -24.69 -38.71 -14.65
C GLU A 810 -25.74 -37.99 -15.52
N GLN A 811 -26.67 -37.27 -14.88
CA GLN A 811 -27.74 -36.55 -15.57
C GLN A 811 -27.18 -35.43 -16.46
N ILE A 812 -26.18 -34.68 -15.98
CA ILE A 812 -25.47 -33.67 -16.78
C ILE A 812 -24.83 -34.31 -18.01
N GLY A 813 -24.13 -35.44 -17.85
CA GLY A 813 -23.53 -36.18 -18.97
C GLY A 813 -24.57 -36.63 -20.00
N ALA A 814 -25.67 -37.24 -19.52
CA ALA A 814 -26.76 -37.73 -20.36
C ALA A 814 -27.47 -36.62 -21.15
N VAL A 815 -27.83 -35.51 -20.50
CA VAL A 815 -28.53 -34.37 -21.14
C VAL A 815 -27.66 -33.69 -22.19
N ARG A 816 -26.33 -33.73 -22.02
CA ARG A 816 -25.37 -32.93 -22.81
C ARG A 816 -24.58 -33.76 -23.80
N ASN A 817 -24.88 -35.07 -23.88
CA ASN A 817 -24.17 -36.06 -24.68
C ASN A 817 -22.66 -36.09 -24.38
N ASP A 818 -22.30 -35.84 -23.12
CA ASP A 818 -20.93 -35.94 -22.58
C ASP A 818 -20.79 -37.31 -21.90
N ALA A 819 -20.34 -38.29 -22.69
CA ALA A 819 -20.16 -39.66 -22.24
C ALA A 819 -19.11 -39.75 -21.12
N ALA A 820 -18.07 -38.91 -21.11
CA ALA A 820 -17.05 -38.95 -20.07
C ALA A 820 -17.62 -38.51 -18.71
N ALA A 821 -18.37 -37.40 -18.68
CA ALA A 821 -19.10 -36.99 -17.48
C ALA A 821 -20.12 -38.04 -17.02
N GLN A 822 -20.84 -38.68 -17.96
CA GLN A 822 -21.82 -39.71 -17.61
C GLN A 822 -21.17 -40.96 -16.99
N LEU A 823 -20.07 -41.45 -17.57
CA LEU A 823 -19.33 -42.61 -17.06
C LEU A 823 -18.69 -42.31 -15.70
N LEU A 824 -18.15 -41.10 -15.50
CA LEU A 824 -17.67 -40.64 -14.20
C LEU A 824 -18.80 -40.61 -13.14
N GLY A 825 -20.01 -40.16 -13.52
CA GLY A 825 -21.20 -40.22 -12.69
C GLY A 825 -21.51 -41.65 -12.21
N TYR A 826 -21.49 -42.63 -13.11
CA TYR A 826 -21.65 -44.05 -12.72
C TYR A 826 -20.51 -44.56 -11.83
N ALA A 827 -19.25 -44.20 -12.13
CA ALA A 827 -18.10 -44.64 -11.34
C ALA A 827 -18.17 -44.14 -9.89
N TRP A 828 -18.53 -42.87 -9.69
CA TRP A 828 -18.66 -42.27 -8.36
C TRP A 828 -19.91 -42.72 -7.61
N GLN A 829 -21.05 -42.88 -8.26
CA GLN A 829 -22.21 -43.55 -7.62
C GLN A 829 -21.83 -44.96 -7.18
N GLY A 830 -21.07 -45.68 -8.00
CA GLY A 830 -20.53 -47.00 -7.67
C GLY A 830 -19.66 -46.99 -6.41
N ALA A 831 -18.76 -46.01 -6.30
CA ALA A 831 -17.95 -45.80 -5.11
C ALA A 831 -18.79 -45.41 -3.87
N ASP A 832 -19.78 -44.53 -4.02
CA ASP A 832 -20.69 -44.13 -2.96
C ASP A 832 -21.48 -45.34 -2.41
N TYR A 833 -22.00 -46.19 -3.30
CA TYR A 833 -22.71 -47.42 -2.91
C TYR A 833 -21.78 -48.48 -2.30
N LEU A 834 -20.53 -48.60 -2.78
CA LEU A 834 -19.52 -49.48 -2.16
C LEU A 834 -19.34 -49.14 -0.68
N TRP A 835 -19.12 -47.86 -0.36
CA TRP A 835 -18.93 -47.41 1.03
C TRP A 835 -20.21 -47.42 1.88
N LEU A 836 -21.39 -47.37 1.24
CA LEU A 836 -22.67 -47.59 1.91
C LEU A 836 -22.99 -49.09 2.15
N GLY A 837 -22.21 -50.02 1.61
CA GLY A 837 -22.39 -51.46 1.73
C GLY A 837 -23.33 -52.10 0.70
N GLU A 838 -23.77 -51.33 -0.31
CA GLU A 838 -24.72 -51.75 -1.35
C GLU A 838 -23.98 -52.39 -2.55
N PHE A 839 -23.17 -53.41 -2.28
CA PHE A 839 -22.17 -53.94 -3.22
C PHE A 839 -22.73 -54.43 -4.57
N ILE A 840 -23.97 -54.92 -4.61
CA ILE A 840 -24.62 -55.36 -5.87
C ILE A 840 -24.89 -54.16 -6.78
N THR A 841 -25.41 -53.07 -6.21
CA THR A 841 -25.68 -51.81 -6.91
C THR A 841 -24.37 -51.15 -7.34
N ALA A 842 -23.38 -51.13 -6.45
CA ALA A 842 -22.03 -50.63 -6.74
C ALA A 842 -21.42 -51.34 -7.95
N ARG A 843 -21.44 -52.68 -7.97
CA ARG A 843 -20.91 -53.49 -9.07
C ARG A 843 -21.55 -53.13 -10.41
N ALA A 844 -22.88 -53.09 -10.46
CA ALA A 844 -23.61 -52.83 -11.71
C ALA A 844 -23.30 -51.45 -12.30
N LEU A 845 -23.12 -50.44 -11.45
CA LEU A 845 -22.75 -49.08 -11.86
C LEU A 845 -21.29 -49.00 -12.31
N LEU A 846 -20.37 -49.66 -11.59
CA LEU A 846 -18.95 -49.69 -11.93
C LEU A 846 -18.71 -50.45 -13.25
N GLU A 847 -19.35 -51.61 -13.45
CA GLU A 847 -19.32 -52.32 -14.74
C GLU A 847 -19.87 -51.45 -15.89
N ARG A 848 -20.91 -50.64 -15.63
CA ARG A 848 -21.46 -49.68 -16.61
C ARG A 848 -20.51 -48.51 -16.91
N SER A 849 -19.76 -48.04 -15.92
CA SER A 849 -18.75 -46.97 -16.09
C SER A 849 -17.54 -47.39 -16.95
N LEU A 850 -17.31 -48.70 -17.08
CA LEU A 850 -16.23 -49.27 -17.89
C LEU A 850 -16.67 -49.62 -19.33
N ALA A 851 -17.92 -49.32 -19.71
CA ALA A 851 -18.50 -49.75 -20.99
C ALA A 851 -17.83 -49.15 -22.24
N ASP A 852 -17.22 -47.96 -22.12
CA ASP A 852 -16.43 -47.35 -23.19
C ASP A 852 -15.08 -46.81 -22.68
N PRO A 853 -13.99 -47.57 -22.86
CA PRO A 853 -12.66 -47.17 -22.45
C PRO A 853 -12.04 -46.04 -23.31
N ALA A 854 -12.74 -45.44 -24.29
CA ALA A 854 -12.22 -44.28 -25.02
C ALA A 854 -12.32 -42.97 -24.21
N HIS A 855 -13.24 -42.89 -23.24
CA HIS A 855 -13.59 -41.65 -22.52
C HIS A 855 -12.83 -41.48 -21.19
N ARG A 856 -11.49 -41.65 -21.21
CA ARG A 856 -10.62 -41.65 -20.00
C ARG A 856 -10.13 -40.28 -19.53
N VAL A 857 -10.27 -39.21 -20.32
CA VAL A 857 -9.68 -37.91 -20.00
C VAL A 857 -10.76 -36.85 -19.84
N ILE A 858 -10.95 -36.37 -18.60
CA ILE A 858 -11.82 -35.24 -18.30
C ILE A 858 -10.95 -34.07 -17.87
N LYS A 859 -11.05 -32.96 -18.61
CA LYS A 859 -10.25 -31.76 -18.38
C LYS A 859 -10.53 -31.18 -17.00
N GLY A 860 -9.49 -31.07 -16.17
CA GLY A 860 -9.57 -30.48 -14.83
C GLY A 860 -9.67 -31.48 -13.67
N LEU A 861 -9.67 -32.79 -13.94
CA LEU A 861 -9.57 -33.84 -12.92
C LEU A 861 -8.12 -34.34 -12.77
N ALA A 862 -7.72 -34.65 -11.53
CA ALA A 862 -6.38 -35.10 -11.17
C ALA A 862 -6.20 -36.64 -11.15
N ILE A 863 -7.26 -37.39 -11.44
CA ILE A 863 -7.27 -38.87 -11.42
C ILE A 863 -7.96 -39.35 -12.70
N ASP A 864 -7.46 -40.45 -13.28
CA ASP A 864 -8.10 -41.15 -14.40
C ASP A 864 -9.43 -41.82 -13.94
N PRO A 865 -10.60 -41.45 -14.50
CA PRO A 865 -11.88 -42.10 -14.21
C PRO A 865 -11.90 -43.60 -14.46
N TYR A 866 -11.17 -44.10 -15.46
CA TYR A 866 -11.12 -45.52 -15.83
C TYR A 866 -10.41 -46.33 -14.74
N VAL A 867 -9.25 -45.86 -14.28
CA VAL A 867 -8.54 -46.46 -13.14
C VAL A 867 -9.36 -46.37 -11.86
N THR A 868 -10.05 -45.23 -11.65
CA THR A 868 -10.95 -45.03 -10.51
C THR A 868 -12.09 -46.07 -10.51
N ALA A 869 -12.71 -46.31 -11.66
CA ALA A 869 -13.74 -47.33 -11.82
C ALA A 869 -13.21 -48.76 -11.61
N LEU A 870 -12.06 -49.10 -12.20
CA LEU A 870 -11.44 -50.43 -12.02
C LEU A 870 -11.06 -50.71 -10.56
N THR A 871 -10.49 -49.73 -9.86
CA THR A 871 -10.06 -49.87 -8.46
C THR A 871 -11.26 -50.07 -7.52
N PHE A 872 -12.32 -49.27 -7.65
CA PHE A 872 -13.55 -49.49 -6.88
C PHE A 872 -14.27 -50.79 -7.27
N LEU A 873 -14.23 -51.21 -8.54
CA LEU A 873 -14.79 -52.50 -8.97
C LEU A 873 -14.04 -53.67 -8.36
N ALA A 874 -12.71 -53.62 -8.31
CA ALA A 874 -11.88 -54.64 -7.67
C ALA A 874 -12.26 -54.82 -6.19
N LEU A 875 -12.35 -53.72 -5.44
CA LEU A 875 -12.78 -53.75 -4.03
C LEU A 875 -14.21 -54.30 -3.87
N THR A 876 -15.14 -53.85 -4.72
CA THR A 876 -16.53 -54.34 -4.71
C THR A 876 -16.61 -55.85 -4.99
N LEU A 877 -15.84 -56.35 -5.95
CA LEU A 877 -15.76 -57.77 -6.27
C LEU A 877 -15.15 -58.58 -5.12
N ALA A 878 -14.17 -58.04 -4.40
CA ALA A 878 -13.57 -58.69 -3.24
C ALA A 878 -14.57 -58.82 -2.07
N TYR A 879 -15.31 -57.76 -1.74
CA TYR A 879 -16.37 -57.81 -0.72
C TYR A 879 -17.55 -58.75 -1.11
N LEU A 880 -17.78 -58.97 -2.41
CA LEU A 880 -18.71 -59.98 -2.92
C LEU A 880 -18.12 -61.41 -2.96
N GLY A 881 -16.84 -61.60 -2.61
CA GLY A 881 -16.15 -62.90 -2.59
C GLY A 881 -15.54 -63.34 -3.94
N TYR A 882 -15.57 -62.51 -4.98
CA TYR A 882 -15.02 -62.82 -6.31
C TYR A 882 -13.52 -62.46 -6.42
N ILE A 883 -12.70 -63.05 -5.55
CA ILE A 883 -11.29 -62.64 -5.33
C ILE A 883 -10.44 -62.66 -6.61
N ASP A 884 -10.56 -63.69 -7.45
CA ASP A 884 -9.80 -63.79 -8.71
C ASP A 884 -10.20 -62.69 -9.71
N GLN A 885 -11.48 -62.31 -9.75
CA GLN A 885 -11.97 -61.23 -10.59
C GLN A 885 -11.51 -59.87 -10.04
N ALA A 886 -11.50 -59.70 -8.71
CA ALA A 886 -10.99 -58.51 -8.05
C ALA A 886 -9.50 -58.26 -8.39
N ARG A 887 -8.65 -59.29 -8.26
CA ARG A 887 -7.23 -59.23 -8.65
C ARG A 887 -7.07 -58.91 -10.13
N SER A 888 -7.79 -59.61 -11.02
CA SER A 888 -7.76 -59.33 -12.45
C SER A 888 -8.12 -57.89 -12.83
N ARG A 889 -8.96 -57.19 -12.05
CA ARG A 889 -9.26 -55.76 -12.26
C ARG A 889 -8.18 -54.83 -11.71
N MET A 890 -7.49 -55.23 -10.64
CA MET A 890 -6.34 -54.48 -10.13
C MET A 890 -5.12 -54.61 -11.07
N ASP A 891 -4.89 -55.81 -11.62
CA ASP A 891 -3.87 -56.09 -12.63
C ASP A 891 -4.10 -55.28 -13.94
N GLU A 892 -5.36 -54.97 -14.26
CA GLU A 892 -5.75 -54.05 -15.34
C GLU A 892 -5.54 -52.58 -14.96
N ALA A 893 -5.84 -52.21 -13.70
CA ALA A 893 -5.78 -50.84 -13.21
C ALA A 893 -4.36 -50.29 -13.07
N LEU A 894 -3.44 -51.04 -12.47
CA LEU A 894 -2.11 -50.54 -12.12
C LEU A 894 -1.24 -50.13 -13.34
N PRO A 895 -1.19 -50.87 -14.46
CA PRO A 895 -0.46 -50.45 -15.66
C PRO A 895 -0.99 -49.16 -16.28
N GLU A 896 -2.30 -48.92 -16.21
CA GLU A 896 -2.95 -47.69 -16.65
C GLU A 896 -2.65 -46.54 -15.68
N ALA A 897 -2.72 -46.81 -14.37
CA ALA A 897 -2.43 -45.84 -13.31
C ALA A 897 -1.03 -45.24 -13.42
N ARG A 898 -0.04 -46.04 -13.84
CA ARG A 898 1.37 -45.62 -14.04
C ARG A 898 1.57 -44.50 -15.07
N ARG A 899 0.57 -44.17 -15.90
CA ARG A 899 0.63 -43.02 -16.82
C ARG A 899 0.53 -41.67 -16.12
N HIS A 900 -0.07 -41.60 -14.93
CA HIS A 900 -0.27 -40.37 -14.19
C HIS A 900 0.01 -40.59 -12.70
N VAL A 901 1.04 -39.94 -12.17
CA VAL A 901 1.56 -40.19 -10.81
C VAL A 901 0.50 -40.12 -9.70
N HIS A 902 -0.43 -39.16 -9.76
CA HIS A 902 -1.51 -39.06 -8.77
C HIS A 902 -2.55 -40.20 -8.91
N THR A 903 -2.82 -40.64 -10.14
CA THR A 903 -3.61 -41.86 -10.42
C THR A 903 -2.88 -43.11 -9.93
N LEU A 904 -1.54 -43.18 -10.04
CA LEU A 904 -0.73 -44.28 -9.51
C LEU A 904 -0.82 -44.38 -8.00
N ALA A 905 -0.73 -43.27 -7.27
CA ALA A 905 -0.93 -43.24 -5.81
C ALA A 905 -2.33 -43.76 -5.42
N HIS A 906 -3.39 -43.30 -6.09
CA HIS A 906 -4.75 -43.82 -5.90
C HIS A 906 -4.85 -45.32 -6.20
N GLY A 907 -4.25 -45.78 -7.30
CA GLY A 907 -4.23 -47.19 -7.70
C GLY A 907 -3.52 -48.09 -6.69
N LEU A 908 -2.35 -47.68 -6.21
CA LEU A 908 -1.57 -48.42 -5.22
C LEU A 908 -2.24 -48.41 -3.83
N ALA A 909 -2.91 -47.32 -3.45
CA ALA A 909 -3.72 -47.27 -2.23
C ALA A 909 -4.91 -48.25 -2.31
N ALA A 910 -5.63 -48.29 -3.43
CA ALA A 910 -6.72 -49.25 -3.63
C ALA A 910 -6.23 -50.70 -3.74
N ALA A 911 -5.06 -50.95 -4.34
CA ALA A 911 -4.40 -52.26 -4.34
C ALA A 911 -4.04 -52.70 -2.91
N THR A 912 -3.53 -51.77 -2.11
CA THR A 912 -3.22 -51.99 -0.68
C THR A 912 -4.48 -52.33 0.13
N TRP A 913 -5.60 -51.64 -0.11
CA TRP A 913 -6.89 -51.98 0.52
C TRP A 913 -7.44 -53.34 0.05
N LEU A 914 -7.19 -53.73 -1.21
CA LEU A 914 -7.55 -55.05 -1.72
C LEU A 914 -6.70 -56.16 -1.09
N ASP A 915 -5.40 -55.92 -0.87
CA ASP A 915 -4.52 -56.85 -0.17
C ASP A 915 -5.03 -57.08 1.26
N ASP A 916 -5.32 -56.01 2.02
CA ASP A 916 -5.88 -56.08 3.37
C ASP A 916 -7.25 -56.80 3.42
N ALA A 917 -8.20 -56.37 2.58
CA ALA A 917 -9.55 -56.96 2.50
C ALA A 917 -9.54 -58.45 2.10
N THR A 918 -8.47 -58.94 1.47
CA THR A 918 -8.27 -60.35 1.11
C THR A 918 -7.31 -61.10 2.03
N SER A 919 -6.77 -60.44 3.06
CA SER A 919 -5.71 -60.97 3.93
C SER A 919 -4.46 -61.45 3.17
N SER A 920 -4.16 -60.78 2.04
CA SER A 920 -2.95 -60.97 1.24
C SER A 920 -1.79 -60.13 1.79
N PRO A 921 -0.52 -60.50 1.55
CA PRO A 921 0.61 -59.61 1.85
C PRO A 921 0.48 -58.30 1.08
N MET A 922 0.61 -57.16 1.76
CA MET A 922 0.42 -55.81 1.21
C MET A 922 1.63 -55.34 0.37
N VAL A 923 1.89 -56.04 -0.74
CA VAL A 923 3.11 -55.87 -1.57
C VAL A 923 3.22 -54.48 -2.24
N HIS A 924 2.10 -53.75 -2.33
CA HIS A 924 2.02 -52.44 -2.95
C HIS A 924 2.42 -51.26 -2.03
N VAL A 925 2.55 -51.50 -0.71
CA VAL A 925 2.77 -50.44 0.29
C VAL A 925 4.11 -49.73 0.12
N GLU A 926 5.20 -50.46 -0.14
CA GLU A 926 6.53 -49.84 -0.31
C GLU A 926 6.57 -48.93 -1.54
N GLU A 927 5.90 -49.33 -2.63
CA GLU A 927 5.78 -48.51 -3.83
C GLU A 927 4.89 -47.29 -3.58
N LEU A 928 3.74 -47.46 -2.90
CA LEU A 928 2.86 -46.35 -2.51
C LEU A 928 3.62 -45.31 -1.67
N LEU A 929 4.30 -45.75 -0.60
CA LEU A 929 5.09 -44.88 0.26
C LEU A 929 6.19 -44.15 -0.51
N THR A 930 6.83 -44.82 -1.48
CA THR A 930 7.83 -44.20 -2.35
C THR A 930 7.21 -43.10 -3.22
N VAL A 931 6.11 -43.37 -3.91
CA VAL A 931 5.41 -42.39 -4.77
C VAL A 931 4.88 -41.21 -3.94
N VAL A 932 4.25 -41.47 -2.80
CA VAL A 932 3.69 -40.45 -1.91
C VAL A 932 4.79 -39.56 -1.32
N THR A 933 5.91 -40.15 -0.89
CA THR A 933 7.06 -39.40 -0.34
C THR A 933 7.79 -38.62 -1.43
N GLU A 934 7.94 -39.18 -2.63
CA GLU A 934 8.61 -38.50 -3.73
C GLU A 934 7.81 -37.28 -4.24
N HIS A 935 6.49 -37.40 -4.32
CA HIS A 935 5.62 -36.40 -4.94
C HIS A 935 4.81 -35.54 -3.96
N LEU A 936 5.03 -35.71 -2.65
CA LEU A 936 4.36 -35.00 -1.55
C LEU A 936 2.83 -34.98 -1.70
N PHE A 937 2.20 -36.16 -1.69
CA PHE A 937 0.74 -36.29 -1.70
C PHE A 937 0.18 -36.52 -0.28
N PRO A 938 -0.19 -35.48 0.48
CA PRO A 938 -0.49 -35.60 1.92
C PRO A 938 -1.82 -36.31 2.26
N PHE A 939 -2.51 -36.88 1.27
CA PHE A 939 -3.80 -37.58 1.43
C PHE A 939 -3.65 -39.11 1.47
N PHE A 940 -2.64 -39.66 0.80
CA PHE A 940 -2.37 -41.10 0.71
C PHE A 940 -1.31 -41.52 1.74
#